data_AF-A0A8M1F5E5-F1
#
_entry.id   AF-A0A8M1F5E5-F1
#
_cell.length_a   1.000
_cell.length_b   1.000
_cell.length_c   1.000
_cell.angle_alpha   90.00
_cell.angle_beta   90.00
_cell.angle_gamma   90.00
#
_symmetry.space_group_name_H-M   'P 1'
#
loop_
_entity.id
_entity.type
_entity.pdbx_description
1 polymer ?
#
loop_
_entity_poly.entity_id
_entity_poly.type
_entity_poly.pdbx_seq_one_letter_code
_entity_poly.pdbx_strand_id
1 'polypeptide(L)'
;MWLGPEEVLVANALWVTERANPFFVLQRRRGHGKGGGLTGLLVGTLDVVLDSSARVAPYRILHQTQDSQVYWTVACGSSRKEITKHWEWLENNLLQTLSIFDNEEDITTFVKGKIHGIIAEENKNLQPQGDEDPGKFKEAELKMRKQFGMPEGEKLVNYYSCSYWKGRVPRQGWLYLTVNHLCFYSFLLGKEVSLVVQWVDVTRLEKNATLLFPESIRVDTRDQELFFSMFLNIGETFKLMEQLANLAMRQLLDSEGFLEDKALPRPTRPHRHISALKRDLDARAKNECYRATFRLPRDERLDGHTSCTLWTPFNKLHIPGQMFISSNYICFASKEEDACHLIIPLREVTIVEKADSSSVLPSPLSISTKSKMTFLFANLKDRDFLVQRISDFLQKMPSKQPEGSSGGRKANTVDPAPERSAAPPEASDQPASPSTPLGGCQSSSAQEAPTASQGLLKLFQGNSPVEDLGAKGAKEKMKEESWNIHFFEYGRGVCMYRTARTRELVLKGIPESLRGELWLLFSGAWNEMVTHPGYYAELVEKSTGKYSLATEEIERDLHRSMPEHPAFQNELGIAALRRVLTAYAFRNPTIGYCQAMNIVTSVLLLYGSEEEAFWLLVALCERMLPDYYNTRVVGALVDQGIFEELTRDFLPQLSEKMQDLGVISSISLSWFLTLFLSVMPFESAVVIVDCFFYEGIKVILQVALAILDANMEQLLGCSDEGEAMTVLGRYLDNVVNKQSVSPPIPHLHALLTSGDDPPTEVDIFDLLKVSYEKFSSLRAEDIEQMRFKQRLKVIQSLEDTAKRSVVRAIPGDIGFSIEELEDLYVVFKAKHLASQYWGGSRPTAVRRDPSLPYLEQYRIDASQFRELFASLTPWACGAHTPVLAGRMFRLLDENKDSLINFKEFVTGMSGMYHGDLTEKLKALYKLHLPPALSPEEAESALEATHYFTEDSSSEASPLASDLDLFLPWEAQEALRQEEQEGGGNEDIQEKRGEEKGTSPPDYRHYLRMWAKEKEVQKETIKDLPKMNQEQFIELCKTLYNMFSEDPMEQDLYHAIATVASLLLRIGEVGKKFSAQPGRKPRDGAPEEGEPPAPDPVQDPAPELQPPAAGDPQAKAGGDTHLGKAPHESQVVGDGGGGEGRGSPSQLLSDDETKDDMSMSSYSVVSTGSLQCEDLADDTVLVGAEARSPPAPTRCGGTVDTDWCISFEQILASILTESVLVNFFEKRVDIGLKIKDQKKVERQFSTSSDLEQSGVSG
;
A
#
# COMPACT_ATOMS: atom_id res chain seq x y z
N MET A 1 15.24 19.56 -33.05
CA MET A 1 14.40 18.41 -33.44
C MET A 1 13.66 18.73 -34.74
N TRP A 2 13.37 17.72 -35.55
CA TRP A 2 12.43 17.85 -36.68
C TRP A 2 10.98 17.93 -36.17
N LEU A 3 10.09 18.53 -36.94
CA LEU A 3 8.67 18.66 -36.62
C LEU A 3 7.80 18.18 -37.79
N GLY A 4 6.62 17.67 -37.47
CA GLY A 4 5.58 17.43 -38.46
C GLY A 4 5.25 18.76 -39.18
N PRO A 5 5.25 18.81 -40.52
CA PRO A 5 4.95 20.03 -41.27
C PRO A 5 3.57 20.63 -40.97
N GLU A 6 3.55 21.65 -40.12
CA GLU A 6 2.34 22.32 -39.64
C GLU A 6 2.21 23.76 -40.18
N GLU A 7 0.99 24.16 -40.49
CA GLU A 7 0.68 25.40 -41.20
C GLU A 7 0.78 26.63 -40.27
N VAL A 8 1.47 27.69 -40.72
CA VAL A 8 1.66 28.95 -39.99
C VAL A 8 1.23 30.12 -40.85
N LEU A 9 0.13 30.78 -40.45
CA LEU A 9 -0.46 31.90 -41.19
C LEU A 9 0.28 33.24 -40.98
N VAL A 10 1.18 33.34 -39.99
CA VAL A 10 1.91 34.58 -39.67
C VAL A 10 3.37 34.30 -39.31
N ALA A 11 4.26 34.27 -40.29
CA ALA A 11 5.68 33.97 -40.07
C ALA A 11 6.43 35.03 -39.23
N ASN A 12 6.11 36.32 -39.38
CA ASN A 12 7.07 37.40 -39.06
C ASN A 12 6.73 38.28 -37.84
N ALA A 13 5.55 38.13 -37.22
CA ALA A 13 5.08 39.07 -36.18
C ALA A 13 5.97 39.07 -34.92
N LEU A 14 6.26 37.88 -34.36
CA LEU A 14 6.96 37.70 -33.08
C LEU A 14 8.39 37.14 -33.25
N TRP A 15 8.85 37.06 -34.50
CA TRP A 15 10.09 36.38 -34.89
C TRP A 15 11.04 37.31 -35.65
N VAL A 16 12.29 36.89 -35.80
CA VAL A 16 13.36 37.55 -36.55
C VAL A 16 14.04 36.49 -37.41
N THR A 17 14.05 36.68 -38.73
CA THR A 17 14.80 35.82 -39.65
C THR A 17 16.31 36.00 -39.41
N GLU A 18 17.03 34.90 -39.14
CA GLU A 18 18.49 34.89 -39.05
C GLU A 18 19.16 34.44 -40.35
N ARG A 19 18.52 33.52 -41.10
CA ARG A 19 18.92 33.08 -42.45
C ARG A 19 17.67 32.78 -43.26
N ALA A 20 17.74 32.96 -44.57
CA ALA A 20 16.72 32.52 -45.52
C ALA A 20 17.39 32.07 -46.83
N ASN A 21 16.75 31.13 -47.52
CA ASN A 21 17.02 30.73 -48.89
C ASN A 21 15.66 30.60 -49.62
N PRO A 22 15.59 30.31 -50.93
CA PRO A 22 14.34 30.32 -51.68
C PRO A 22 13.24 29.37 -51.18
N PHE A 23 13.59 28.39 -50.33
CA PHE A 23 12.65 27.37 -49.85
C PHE A 23 12.53 27.29 -48.32
N PHE A 24 13.45 27.90 -47.55
CA PHE A 24 13.48 27.79 -46.09
C PHE A 24 13.85 29.11 -45.40
N VAL A 25 13.27 29.34 -44.23
CA VAL A 25 13.48 30.53 -43.39
C VAL A 25 13.81 30.12 -41.96
N LEU A 26 15.04 30.34 -41.53
CA LEU A 26 15.48 30.17 -40.14
C LEU A 26 15.13 31.42 -39.33
N GLN A 27 14.35 31.25 -38.26
CA GLN A 27 13.89 32.33 -37.40
C GLN A 27 14.30 32.11 -35.93
N ARG A 28 14.66 33.19 -35.25
CA ARG A 28 14.79 33.29 -33.79
C ARG A 28 13.66 34.15 -33.21
N ARG A 29 13.15 33.79 -32.03
CA ARG A 29 12.07 34.53 -31.35
C ARG A 29 12.55 35.90 -30.86
N ARG A 30 11.72 36.95 -31.02
CA ARG A 30 12.06 38.30 -30.53
C ARG A 30 12.23 38.27 -29.01
N GLY A 31 13.30 38.91 -28.51
CA GLY A 31 13.64 38.97 -27.08
C GLY A 31 14.52 37.82 -26.56
N HIS A 32 14.70 36.71 -27.28
CA HIS A 32 15.59 35.64 -26.83
C HIS A 32 17.05 35.93 -27.21
N GLY A 33 17.86 36.36 -26.23
CA GLY A 33 19.31 36.57 -26.37
C GLY A 33 19.70 37.99 -26.81
N LYS A 34 20.45 38.66 -25.92
CA LYS A 34 20.90 40.07 -25.93
C LYS A 34 19.77 41.12 -25.84
N GLY A 35 19.82 41.92 -24.76
CA GLY A 35 19.04 43.16 -24.58
C GLY A 35 17.72 42.96 -23.84
N GLY A 36 17.71 43.21 -22.53
CA GLY A 36 16.48 43.32 -21.76
C GLY A 36 15.76 44.64 -22.06
N GLY A 37 14.43 44.59 -22.24
CA GLY A 37 13.62 45.78 -22.53
C GLY A 37 12.12 45.46 -22.49
N LEU A 38 11.31 46.45 -22.13
CA LEU A 38 9.87 46.32 -21.83
C LEU A 38 9.03 45.69 -22.97
N THR A 39 9.48 45.79 -24.22
CA THR A 39 8.87 45.15 -25.39
C THR A 39 8.86 43.62 -25.33
N GLY A 40 9.73 42.99 -24.55
CA GLY A 40 9.75 41.53 -24.38
C GLY A 40 8.56 40.99 -23.58
N LEU A 41 8.02 41.78 -22.65
CA LEU A 41 6.97 41.33 -21.74
C LEU A 41 5.59 41.28 -22.43
N LEU A 42 5.28 42.29 -23.25
CA LEU A 42 4.00 42.40 -23.97
C LEU A 42 3.81 41.34 -25.06
N VAL A 43 4.90 40.85 -25.65
CA VAL A 43 4.87 39.78 -26.68
C VAL A 43 4.37 38.45 -26.09
N GLY A 44 4.79 38.11 -24.87
CA GLY A 44 4.44 36.84 -24.22
C GLY A 44 2.95 36.67 -23.92
N THR A 45 2.19 37.76 -23.85
CA THR A 45 0.74 37.73 -23.58
C THR A 45 -0.09 37.41 -24.81
N LEU A 46 0.33 37.86 -26.00
CA LEU A 46 -0.40 37.64 -27.26
C LEU A 46 -0.18 36.24 -27.83
N ASP A 47 0.98 35.64 -27.54
CA ASP A 47 1.39 34.29 -27.97
C ASP A 47 0.45 33.15 -27.51
N VAL A 48 -0.41 33.38 -26.51
CA VAL A 48 -1.30 32.34 -25.96
C VAL A 48 -2.36 31.90 -26.97
N VAL A 49 -2.83 32.79 -27.85
CA VAL A 49 -4.09 32.63 -28.61
C VAL A 49 -3.90 32.12 -30.05
N LEU A 50 -2.74 32.34 -30.69
CA LEU A 50 -2.66 32.32 -32.17
C LEU A 50 -1.77 31.27 -32.85
N ASP A 51 -0.85 30.60 -32.16
CA ASP A 51 0.04 29.59 -32.78
C ASP A 51 0.20 28.39 -31.82
N SER A 52 -0.32 27.21 -32.18
CA SER A 52 -0.60 26.12 -31.22
C SER A 52 0.50 25.07 -31.06
N SER A 53 1.46 24.96 -31.99
CA SER A 53 2.39 23.81 -32.03
C SER A 53 3.88 24.15 -31.88
N ALA A 54 4.32 25.38 -32.18
CA ALA A 54 5.72 25.78 -32.13
C ALA A 54 6.25 26.14 -30.71
N ARG A 55 5.51 25.85 -29.63
CA ARG A 55 5.79 26.40 -28.28
C ARG A 55 6.78 25.57 -27.48
N VAL A 56 8.05 25.99 -27.50
CA VAL A 56 9.02 26.07 -26.37
C VAL A 56 10.42 26.43 -26.91
N ALA A 57 10.76 25.97 -28.12
CA ALA A 57 12.04 26.24 -28.77
C ALA A 57 12.21 27.72 -29.19
N PRO A 58 13.34 28.39 -28.85
CA PRO A 58 13.59 29.78 -29.26
C PRO A 58 13.98 29.97 -30.74
N TYR A 59 14.24 28.88 -31.48
CA TYR A 59 14.52 28.89 -32.92
C TYR A 59 13.59 27.94 -33.68
N ARG A 60 13.14 28.33 -34.88
CA ARG A 60 12.36 27.50 -35.81
C ARG A 60 12.86 27.62 -37.25
N ILE A 61 12.68 26.58 -38.05
CA ILE A 61 12.82 26.63 -39.51
C ILE A 61 11.43 26.47 -40.12
N LEU A 62 11.04 27.43 -40.94
CA LEU A 62 9.86 27.38 -41.80
C LEU A 62 10.27 26.96 -43.21
N HIS A 63 9.39 26.25 -43.90
CA HIS A 63 9.40 26.07 -45.35
C HIS A 63 8.41 27.06 -45.99
N GLN A 64 8.80 27.62 -47.12
CA GLN A 64 8.02 28.53 -47.97
C GLN A 64 8.35 28.24 -49.45
N THR A 65 7.46 28.65 -50.36
CA THR A 65 7.73 28.79 -51.81
C THR A 65 7.47 30.24 -52.24
N GLN A 66 7.93 30.67 -53.41
CA GLN A 66 8.10 32.10 -53.72
C GLN A 66 6.77 32.86 -53.83
N ASP A 67 5.72 32.23 -54.37
CA ASP A 67 4.38 32.85 -54.48
C ASP A 67 3.44 32.48 -53.31
N SER A 68 3.82 31.52 -52.47
CA SER A 68 3.02 31.09 -51.31
C SER A 68 3.09 32.08 -50.14
N GLN A 69 1.91 32.52 -49.68
CA GLN A 69 1.72 33.21 -48.39
C GLN A 69 1.67 32.25 -47.18
N VAL A 70 1.62 30.93 -47.43
CA VAL A 70 1.47 29.89 -46.41
C VAL A 70 2.83 29.29 -46.07
N TYR A 71 3.18 29.34 -44.77
CA TYR A 71 4.41 28.79 -44.24
C TYR A 71 4.18 27.44 -43.55
N TRP A 72 5.19 26.57 -43.56
CA TRP A 72 5.12 25.25 -42.89
C TRP A 72 6.29 25.09 -41.91
N THR A 73 6.02 24.89 -40.63
CA THR A 73 7.10 24.64 -39.64
C THR A 73 7.65 23.23 -39.82
N VAL A 74 8.96 23.09 -40.08
CA VAL A 74 9.60 21.79 -40.37
C VAL A 74 10.65 21.36 -39.34
N ALA A 75 11.19 22.29 -38.55
CA ALA A 75 12.10 21.99 -37.44
C ALA A 75 12.08 23.09 -36.37
N CYS A 76 12.45 22.74 -35.15
CA CYS A 76 12.70 23.70 -34.07
C CYS A 76 13.93 23.31 -33.25
N GLY A 77 14.50 24.24 -32.49
CA GLY A 77 15.72 24.00 -31.72
C GLY A 77 15.80 24.80 -30.42
N SER A 78 16.21 24.11 -29.36
CA SER A 78 16.51 24.67 -28.03
C SER A 78 17.66 25.66 -28.07
N SER A 79 18.62 25.45 -28.97
CA SER A 79 19.84 26.26 -29.11
C SER A 79 20.17 26.59 -30.56
N ARG A 80 20.97 27.65 -30.75
CA ARG A 80 21.45 28.06 -32.07
C ARG A 80 22.29 26.96 -32.75
N LYS A 81 23.06 26.19 -31.97
CA LYS A 81 23.90 25.09 -32.47
C LYS A 81 23.04 23.94 -33.00
N GLU A 82 21.97 23.58 -32.29
CA GLU A 82 21.02 22.54 -32.70
C GLU A 82 20.30 22.92 -34.00
N ILE A 83 19.69 24.10 -34.07
CA ILE A 83 18.90 24.50 -35.25
C ILE A 83 19.78 24.73 -36.48
N THR A 84 21.04 25.15 -36.31
CA THR A 84 21.99 25.32 -37.43
C THR A 84 22.33 23.97 -38.06
N LYS A 85 22.45 22.89 -37.27
CA LYS A 85 22.62 21.53 -37.81
C LYS A 85 21.43 21.07 -38.67
N HIS A 86 20.20 21.39 -38.25
CA HIS A 86 19.00 21.13 -39.07
C HIS A 86 18.98 21.97 -40.36
N TRP A 87 19.38 23.25 -40.28
CA TRP A 87 19.51 24.13 -41.44
C TRP A 87 20.53 23.60 -42.46
N GLU A 88 21.75 23.28 -41.99
CA GLU A 88 22.82 22.71 -42.82
C GLU A 88 22.42 21.39 -43.45
N TRP A 89 21.59 20.58 -42.77
CA TRP A 89 21.04 19.37 -43.38
C TRP A 89 20.09 19.68 -44.55
N LEU A 90 19.15 20.61 -44.40
CA LEU A 90 18.23 21.02 -45.48
C LEU A 90 18.99 21.62 -46.67
N GLU A 91 19.97 22.47 -46.38
CA GLU A 91 20.79 23.19 -47.35
C GLU A 91 21.64 22.23 -48.20
N ASN A 92 22.27 21.21 -47.58
CA ASN A 92 23.08 20.23 -48.28
C ASN A 92 22.27 19.10 -48.96
N ASN A 93 21.14 18.66 -48.38
CA ASN A 93 20.43 17.46 -48.86
C ASN A 93 19.20 17.75 -49.73
N LEU A 94 18.53 18.89 -49.55
CA LEU A 94 17.31 19.21 -50.29
C LEU A 94 17.49 20.34 -51.31
N LEU A 95 18.25 21.39 -51.01
CA LEU A 95 18.23 22.66 -51.79
C LEU A 95 18.46 22.48 -53.30
N GLN A 96 19.44 21.66 -53.70
CA GLN A 96 19.71 21.34 -55.11
C GLN A 96 18.60 20.50 -55.77
N THR A 97 17.84 19.71 -54.99
CA THR A 97 16.73 18.90 -55.51
C THR A 97 15.47 19.76 -55.65
N LEU A 98 15.21 20.69 -54.72
CA LEU A 98 14.04 21.57 -54.77
C LEU A 98 14.10 22.53 -55.98
N SER A 99 15.30 22.93 -56.41
CA SER A 99 15.53 23.77 -57.59
C SER A 99 15.38 23.05 -58.94
N ILE A 100 14.95 21.77 -58.95
CA ILE A 100 14.63 20.99 -60.17
C ILE A 100 13.11 20.94 -60.44
N PHE A 101 12.27 21.31 -59.48
CA PHE A 101 10.82 21.28 -59.62
C PHE A 101 10.28 22.60 -60.18
N ASP A 102 9.45 22.54 -61.23
CA ASP A 102 8.77 23.69 -61.82
C ASP A 102 7.43 24.06 -61.11
N ASN A 103 7.00 23.28 -60.10
CA ASN A 103 5.70 23.44 -59.43
C ASN A 103 5.85 23.55 -57.90
N GLU A 104 5.29 24.63 -57.32
CA GLU A 104 5.35 24.91 -55.88
C GLU A 104 4.58 23.89 -55.01
N GLU A 105 3.49 23.29 -55.54
CA GLU A 105 2.74 22.26 -54.81
C GLU A 105 3.53 20.95 -54.71
N ASP A 106 4.28 20.58 -55.75
CA ASP A 106 5.16 19.41 -55.76
C ASP A 106 6.38 19.63 -54.86
N ILE A 107 6.96 20.83 -54.86
CA ILE A 107 8.02 21.24 -53.90
C ILE A 107 7.51 21.07 -52.47
N THR A 108 6.34 21.63 -52.16
CA THR A 108 5.74 21.57 -50.82
C THR A 108 5.44 20.14 -50.41
N THR A 109 4.92 19.32 -51.33
CA THR A 109 4.59 17.91 -51.08
C THR A 109 5.84 17.05 -50.91
N PHE A 110 6.89 17.29 -51.70
CA PHE A 110 8.18 16.61 -51.59
C PHE A 110 8.90 16.96 -50.27
N VAL A 111 8.95 18.23 -49.88
CA VAL A 111 9.49 18.65 -48.58
C VAL A 111 8.70 18.00 -47.45
N LYS A 112 7.36 18.06 -47.50
CA LYS A 112 6.50 17.41 -46.51
C LYS A 112 6.78 15.90 -46.39
N GLY A 113 6.89 15.19 -47.52
CA GLY A 113 7.22 13.76 -47.54
C GLY A 113 8.62 13.45 -47.00
N LYS A 114 9.63 14.26 -47.33
CA LYS A 114 11.00 14.10 -46.83
C LYS A 114 11.11 14.33 -45.33
N ILE A 115 10.48 15.38 -44.79
CA ILE A 115 10.48 15.65 -43.34
C ILE A 115 9.81 14.51 -42.56
N HIS A 116 8.66 14.00 -43.01
CA HIS A 116 8.04 12.81 -42.42
C HIS A 116 8.93 11.56 -42.49
N GLY A 117 9.68 11.38 -43.59
CA GLY A 117 10.65 10.29 -43.76
C GLY A 117 11.78 10.36 -42.72
N ILE A 118 12.38 11.54 -42.53
CA ILE A 118 13.44 11.75 -41.53
C ILE A 118 12.91 11.47 -40.13
N ILE A 119 11.71 11.96 -39.79
CA ILE A 119 11.07 11.69 -38.49
C ILE A 119 10.83 10.19 -38.29
N ALA A 120 10.42 9.45 -39.32
CA ALA A 120 10.23 8.00 -39.24
C ALA A 120 11.56 7.23 -39.08
N GLU A 121 12.68 7.76 -39.59
CA GLU A 121 14.01 7.17 -39.48
C GLU A 121 14.67 7.48 -38.13
N GLU A 122 14.55 8.72 -37.65
CA GLU A 122 15.03 9.17 -36.32
C GLU A 122 14.31 8.40 -35.19
N ASN A 123 13.01 8.07 -35.36
CA ASN A 123 12.25 7.24 -34.42
C ASN A 123 12.54 5.73 -34.50
N LYS A 124 13.10 5.20 -35.60
CA LYS A 124 13.43 3.75 -35.70
C LYS A 124 14.54 3.34 -34.75
N ASN A 125 15.52 4.22 -34.53
CA ASN A 125 16.68 3.95 -33.68
C ASN A 125 16.37 3.98 -32.16
N LEU A 126 15.09 4.10 -31.79
CA LEU A 126 14.60 4.16 -30.40
C LEU A 126 13.47 3.14 -30.12
N GLN A 127 13.32 2.10 -30.94
CA GLN A 127 12.29 1.06 -30.75
C GLN A 127 12.86 -0.24 -30.17
N PRO A 128 12.53 -0.59 -28.92
CA PRO A 128 12.36 -1.98 -28.52
C PRO A 128 11.28 -2.64 -29.39
N GLN A 129 11.47 -3.90 -29.74
CA GLN A 129 10.65 -4.60 -30.72
C GLN A 129 9.36 -5.18 -30.08
N GLY A 130 8.33 -4.36 -29.82
CA GLY A 130 7.04 -4.92 -29.37
C GLY A 130 5.85 -4.02 -28.96
N ASP A 131 6.00 -2.70 -28.83
CA ASP A 131 5.01 -1.87 -28.09
C ASP A 131 3.65 -1.61 -28.79
N GLU A 132 2.58 -1.54 -27.98
CA GLU A 132 1.20 -1.26 -28.44
C GLU A 132 0.83 0.25 -28.48
N ASP A 133 1.54 1.12 -27.77
CA ASP A 133 1.03 2.46 -27.44
C ASP A 133 1.27 3.55 -28.52
N PRO A 134 0.33 4.51 -28.70
CA PRO A 134 0.46 5.57 -29.71
C PRO A 134 1.69 6.46 -29.51
N GLY A 135 2.33 6.91 -30.59
CA GLY A 135 3.51 7.80 -30.51
C GLY A 135 3.29 9.09 -29.71
N LYS A 136 2.09 9.70 -29.80
CA LYS A 136 1.69 10.87 -28.99
C LYS A 136 1.49 10.55 -27.50
N PHE A 137 1.37 9.28 -27.13
CA PHE A 137 1.34 8.85 -25.74
C PHE A 137 2.76 8.76 -25.19
N LYS A 138 3.67 8.10 -25.91
CA LYS A 138 5.10 8.03 -25.58
C LYS A 138 5.76 9.40 -25.48
N GLU A 139 5.38 10.35 -26.33
CA GLU A 139 5.85 11.74 -26.23
C GLU A 139 5.41 12.43 -24.92
N ALA A 140 4.17 12.19 -24.47
CA ALA A 140 3.65 12.73 -23.22
C ALA A 140 4.28 12.06 -21.99
N GLU A 141 4.52 10.75 -22.06
CA GLU A 141 5.22 9.98 -21.02
C GLU A 141 6.69 10.43 -20.87
N LEU A 142 7.41 10.60 -21.98
CA LEU A 142 8.80 11.09 -21.97
C LEU A 142 8.87 12.55 -21.48
N LYS A 143 7.88 13.39 -21.81
CA LYS A 143 7.72 14.73 -21.22
C LYS A 143 7.49 14.65 -19.70
N MET A 144 6.60 13.78 -19.24
CA MET A 144 6.35 13.55 -17.81
C MET A 144 7.64 13.14 -17.07
N ARG A 145 8.36 12.11 -17.54
CA ARG A 145 9.63 11.67 -16.92
C ARG A 145 10.65 12.81 -16.85
N LYS A 146 10.78 13.64 -17.88
CA LYS A 146 11.70 14.80 -17.87
C LYS A 146 11.22 15.98 -17.01
N GLN A 147 9.92 16.22 -16.94
CA GLN A 147 9.36 17.39 -16.24
C GLN A 147 9.23 17.18 -14.72
N PHE A 148 8.98 15.93 -14.31
CA PHE A 148 8.78 15.53 -12.91
C PHE A 148 9.83 14.53 -12.40
N GLY A 149 10.95 14.35 -13.13
CA GLY A 149 12.05 13.45 -12.75
C GLY A 149 11.67 11.99 -12.46
N MET A 150 10.53 11.52 -12.99
CA MET A 150 9.94 10.23 -12.61
C MET A 150 10.83 9.04 -13.02
N PRO A 151 10.98 8.02 -12.16
CA PRO A 151 11.81 6.84 -12.45
C PRO A 151 11.23 6.03 -13.62
N GLU A 152 12.07 5.20 -14.25
CA GLU A 152 11.66 4.42 -15.43
C GLU A 152 10.53 3.43 -15.15
N GLY A 153 10.44 2.91 -13.93
CA GLY A 153 9.35 2.04 -13.49
C GLY A 153 7.97 2.73 -13.45
N GLU A 154 7.92 4.06 -13.33
CA GLU A 154 6.64 4.79 -13.29
C GLU A 154 5.99 4.81 -14.67
N LYS A 155 4.74 4.32 -14.71
CA LYS A 155 3.96 4.14 -15.94
C LYS A 155 2.86 5.18 -16.00
N LEU A 156 2.87 5.98 -17.06
CA LEU A 156 1.76 6.88 -17.36
C LEU A 156 0.52 6.04 -17.67
N VAL A 157 -0.60 6.33 -16.99
CA VAL A 157 -1.90 5.70 -17.24
C VAL A 157 -2.65 6.50 -18.30
N ASN A 158 -2.86 7.80 -18.04
CA ASN A 158 -3.42 8.73 -19.03
C ASN A 158 -3.05 10.19 -18.74
N TYR A 159 -3.24 11.07 -19.71
CA TYR A 159 -3.10 12.52 -19.54
C TYR A 159 -4.31 13.29 -20.05
N TYR A 160 -4.60 14.42 -19.41
CA TYR A 160 -5.75 15.29 -19.68
C TYR A 160 -5.31 16.75 -19.69
N SER A 161 -5.86 17.58 -20.58
CA SER A 161 -5.74 19.04 -20.40
C SER A 161 -6.82 19.51 -19.43
N CYS A 162 -6.44 20.41 -18.52
CA CYS A 162 -7.32 20.97 -17.50
C CYS A 162 -6.76 22.32 -16.99
N SER A 163 -7.50 22.99 -16.09
CA SER A 163 -7.03 24.16 -15.35
C SER A 163 -6.98 23.88 -13.85
N TYR A 164 -5.80 24.06 -13.25
CA TYR A 164 -5.58 24.04 -11.81
C TYR A 164 -5.81 25.44 -11.22
N TRP A 165 -6.53 25.55 -10.10
CA TRP A 165 -6.79 26.84 -9.44
C TRP A 165 -5.85 27.06 -8.25
N LYS A 166 -4.89 28.00 -8.37
CA LYS A 166 -4.16 28.53 -7.20
C LYS A 166 -4.91 29.76 -6.69
N GLY A 167 -5.84 29.54 -5.77
CA GLY A 167 -6.82 30.56 -5.34
C GLY A 167 -7.80 30.89 -6.47
N ARG A 168 -8.05 32.18 -6.74
CA ARG A 168 -8.97 32.62 -7.82
C ARG A 168 -8.34 32.68 -9.22
N VAL A 169 -7.11 32.18 -9.39
CA VAL A 169 -6.39 32.23 -10.68
C VAL A 169 -6.31 30.83 -11.29
N PRO A 170 -7.02 30.56 -12.41
CA PRO A 170 -6.87 29.31 -13.15
C PRO A 170 -5.54 29.33 -13.91
N ARG A 171 -4.81 28.22 -13.82
CA ARG A 171 -3.56 27.97 -14.54
C ARG A 171 -3.80 26.77 -15.46
N GLN A 172 -3.90 27.04 -16.76
CA GLN A 172 -4.17 26.01 -17.76
C GLN A 172 -2.91 25.17 -18.01
N GLY A 173 -3.09 23.85 -18.04
CA GLY A 173 -1.98 22.91 -18.15
C GLY A 173 -2.39 21.49 -18.52
N TRP A 174 -1.56 20.55 -18.09
CA TRP A 174 -1.70 19.12 -18.33
C TRP A 174 -1.61 18.35 -17.01
N LEU A 175 -2.63 17.52 -16.76
CA LEU A 175 -2.69 16.56 -15.68
C LEU A 175 -2.27 15.19 -16.22
N TYR A 176 -1.24 14.60 -15.63
CA TYR A 176 -0.73 13.26 -15.91
C TYR A 176 -1.10 12.37 -14.73
N LEU A 177 -1.81 11.27 -14.99
CA LEU A 177 -2.15 10.28 -13.99
C LEU A 177 -1.29 9.04 -14.24
N THR A 178 -0.52 8.63 -13.24
CA THR A 178 0.34 7.43 -13.27
C THR A 178 -0.21 6.37 -12.32
N VAL A 179 0.47 5.23 -12.18
CA VAL A 179 0.04 4.16 -11.26
C VAL A 179 0.04 4.64 -9.81
N ASN A 180 1.07 5.39 -9.40
CA ASN A 180 1.29 5.78 -8.01
C ASN A 180 1.14 7.29 -7.75
N HIS A 181 1.10 8.14 -8.79
CA HIS A 181 1.09 9.59 -8.67
C HIS A 181 0.04 10.31 -9.54
N LEU A 182 -0.37 11.48 -9.05
CA LEU A 182 -1.01 12.56 -9.79
C LEU A 182 0.02 13.67 -9.99
N CYS A 183 0.32 14.01 -11.24
CA CYS A 183 1.27 15.06 -11.60
C CYS A 183 0.58 16.14 -12.45
N PHE A 184 0.81 17.43 -12.20
CA PHE A 184 0.25 18.52 -12.99
C PHE A 184 1.31 19.54 -13.40
N TYR A 185 1.31 19.95 -14.67
CA TYR A 185 2.23 20.96 -15.20
C TYR A 185 1.52 22.09 -15.95
N SER A 186 1.92 23.33 -15.66
CA SER A 186 1.45 24.56 -16.33
C SER A 186 2.59 25.58 -16.40
N PHE A 187 2.87 26.12 -17.58
CA PHE A 187 3.70 27.31 -17.75
C PHE A 187 2.90 28.42 -18.42
N LEU A 188 2.55 29.48 -17.67
CA LEU A 188 1.67 30.54 -18.14
C LEU A 188 2.15 31.92 -17.65
N LEU A 189 2.28 32.89 -18.56
CA LEU A 189 2.75 34.26 -18.29
C LEU A 189 4.08 34.32 -17.50
N GLY A 190 5.01 33.40 -17.80
CA GLY A 190 6.30 33.30 -17.11
C GLY A 190 6.25 32.70 -15.70
N LYS A 191 5.07 32.28 -15.23
CA LYS A 191 4.91 31.57 -13.95
C LYS A 191 4.72 30.08 -14.22
N GLU A 192 5.71 29.31 -13.80
CA GLU A 192 5.64 27.85 -13.80
C GLU A 192 4.78 27.35 -12.62
N VAL A 193 4.15 26.20 -12.82
CA VAL A 193 3.63 25.31 -11.78
C VAL A 193 3.94 23.90 -12.21
N SER A 194 4.65 23.19 -11.35
CA SER A 194 4.63 21.74 -11.29
C SER A 194 3.99 21.36 -9.96
N LEU A 195 3.25 20.25 -9.93
CA LEU A 195 2.71 19.59 -8.74
C LEU A 195 2.92 18.09 -8.90
N VAL A 196 3.30 17.42 -7.82
CA VAL A 196 3.31 15.96 -7.68
C VAL A 196 2.61 15.60 -6.37
N VAL A 197 1.71 14.61 -6.41
CA VAL A 197 0.96 14.08 -5.26
C VAL A 197 0.93 12.56 -5.38
N GLN A 198 1.28 11.82 -4.33
CA GLN A 198 1.13 10.37 -4.32
C GLN A 198 -0.34 10.00 -4.08
N TRP A 199 -0.86 8.94 -4.70
CA TRP A 199 -2.24 8.51 -4.45
C TRP A 199 -2.50 8.09 -3.00
N VAL A 200 -1.46 7.70 -2.26
CA VAL A 200 -1.51 7.41 -0.82
C VAL A 200 -1.71 8.64 0.06
N ASP A 201 -1.35 9.84 -0.41
CA ASP A 201 -1.48 11.11 0.32
C ASP A 201 -2.86 11.76 0.17
N VAL A 202 -3.69 11.27 -0.76
CA VAL A 202 -4.98 11.86 -1.09
C VAL A 202 -5.99 11.56 0.02
N THR A 203 -6.41 12.59 0.76
CA THR A 203 -7.36 12.49 1.89
C THR A 203 -8.81 12.63 1.46
N ARG A 204 -9.06 13.26 0.31
CA ARG A 204 -10.40 13.45 -0.25
C ARG A 204 -10.34 13.55 -1.77
N LEU A 205 -11.27 12.89 -2.45
CA LEU A 205 -11.45 12.98 -3.90
C LEU A 205 -12.94 13.15 -4.20
N GLU A 206 -13.36 14.34 -4.63
CA GLU A 206 -14.78 14.67 -4.85
C GLU A 206 -15.00 15.53 -6.10
N LYS A 207 -16.11 15.29 -6.81
CA LYS A 207 -16.62 16.24 -7.82
C LYS A 207 -17.33 17.37 -7.09
N ASN A 208 -16.86 18.61 -7.27
CA ASN A 208 -17.44 19.80 -6.67
C ASN A 208 -17.88 20.79 -7.76
N ALA A 209 -19.14 21.19 -7.70
CA ALA A 209 -19.70 22.29 -8.49
C ALA A 209 -20.08 23.42 -7.54
N THR A 210 -19.26 24.47 -7.49
CA THR A 210 -19.49 25.66 -6.65
C THR A 210 -19.60 26.91 -7.52
N LEU A 211 -20.13 28.00 -6.96
CA LEU A 211 -20.18 29.31 -7.63
C LEU A 211 -18.81 29.87 -8.03
N LEU A 212 -17.72 29.37 -7.41
CA LEU A 212 -16.34 29.75 -7.74
C LEU A 212 -15.67 28.75 -8.70
N PHE A 213 -16.05 27.47 -8.63
CA PHE A 213 -15.48 26.37 -9.39
C PHE A 213 -16.61 25.52 -10.01
N PRO A 214 -17.15 25.92 -11.18
CA PRO A 214 -18.11 25.11 -11.92
C PRO A 214 -17.40 23.87 -12.49
N GLU A 215 -17.99 22.69 -12.27
CA GLU A 215 -17.48 21.38 -12.70
C GLU A 215 -15.98 21.18 -12.43
N SER A 216 -15.65 21.04 -11.15
CA SER A 216 -14.29 20.79 -10.68
C SER A 216 -14.12 19.42 -10.00
N ILE A 217 -12.91 18.89 -10.03
CA ILE A 217 -12.44 17.81 -9.17
C ILE A 217 -11.62 18.45 -8.05
N ARG A 218 -12.03 18.21 -6.80
CA ARG A 218 -11.27 18.54 -5.59
C ARG A 218 -10.46 17.33 -5.18
N VAL A 219 -9.16 17.52 -4.99
CA VAL A 219 -8.20 16.55 -4.47
C VAL A 219 -7.55 17.18 -3.25
N ASP A 220 -7.85 16.66 -2.07
CA ASP A 220 -7.22 17.10 -0.83
C ASP A 220 -6.07 16.16 -0.47
N THR A 221 -5.03 16.70 0.15
CA THR A 221 -4.05 15.93 0.94
C THR A 221 -4.04 16.46 2.36
N ARG A 222 -3.11 15.98 3.19
CA ARG A 222 -2.90 16.47 4.57
C ARG A 222 -2.49 17.95 4.63
N ASP A 223 -1.84 18.47 3.58
CA ASP A 223 -1.18 19.78 3.57
C ASP A 223 -1.84 20.80 2.63
N GLN A 224 -2.68 20.37 1.67
CA GLN A 224 -3.18 21.22 0.58
C GLN A 224 -4.51 20.73 0.00
N GLU A 225 -5.39 21.67 -0.38
CA GLU A 225 -6.56 21.44 -1.23
C GLU A 225 -6.22 21.81 -2.69
N LEU A 226 -6.47 20.92 -3.64
CA LEU A 226 -6.20 21.14 -5.06
C LEU A 226 -7.50 21.06 -5.88
N PHE A 227 -7.78 22.09 -6.68
CA PHE A 227 -8.97 22.15 -7.53
C PHE A 227 -8.58 22.13 -9.02
N PHE A 228 -9.07 21.14 -9.74
CA PHE A 228 -8.88 20.98 -11.19
C PHE A 228 -10.22 21.08 -11.93
N SER A 229 -10.24 21.66 -13.12
CA SER A 229 -11.48 21.96 -13.87
C SER A 229 -11.24 22.02 -15.38
N MET A 230 -12.28 22.30 -16.17
CA MET A 230 -12.18 22.44 -17.64
C MET A 230 -11.70 21.16 -18.35
N PHE A 231 -12.07 20.00 -17.80
CA PHE A 231 -11.85 18.70 -18.43
C PHE A 231 -12.83 18.47 -19.58
N LEU A 232 -12.38 17.83 -20.66
CA LEU A 232 -13.27 17.42 -21.77
C LEU A 232 -14.30 16.35 -21.37
N ASN A 233 -13.97 15.52 -20.37
CA ASN A 233 -14.87 14.50 -19.80
C ASN A 233 -14.57 14.30 -18.30
N ILE A 234 -15.03 15.23 -17.47
CA ILE A 234 -14.83 15.16 -16.00
C ILE A 234 -15.36 13.85 -15.39
N GLY A 235 -16.40 13.24 -15.97
CA GLY A 235 -16.96 11.97 -15.52
C GLY A 235 -15.99 10.79 -15.66
N GLU A 236 -15.30 10.70 -16.81
CA GLU A 236 -14.30 9.66 -17.07
C GLU A 236 -12.98 9.94 -16.34
N THR A 237 -12.50 11.18 -16.35
CA THR A 237 -11.27 11.55 -15.63
C THR A 237 -11.39 11.22 -14.14
N PHE A 238 -12.50 11.59 -13.51
CA PHE A 238 -12.74 11.30 -12.10
C PHE A 238 -12.78 9.79 -11.81
N LYS A 239 -13.48 8.99 -12.64
CA LYS A 239 -13.53 7.53 -12.46
C LYS A 239 -12.16 6.86 -12.53
N LEU A 240 -11.25 7.37 -13.37
CA LEU A 240 -9.87 6.89 -13.39
C LEU A 240 -9.09 7.31 -12.13
N MET A 241 -9.35 8.50 -11.59
CA MET A 241 -8.75 8.95 -10.32
C MET A 241 -9.27 8.12 -9.13
N GLU A 242 -10.56 7.77 -9.10
CA GLU A 242 -11.16 6.86 -8.11
C GLU A 242 -10.49 5.47 -8.16
N GLN A 243 -10.31 4.91 -9.38
CA GLN A 243 -9.63 3.62 -9.57
C GLN A 243 -8.20 3.63 -9.05
N LEU A 244 -7.42 4.66 -9.37
CA LEU A 244 -6.01 4.77 -8.97
C LEU A 244 -5.85 5.03 -7.46
N ALA A 245 -6.70 5.89 -6.88
CA ALA A 245 -6.77 6.07 -5.43
C ALA A 245 -7.15 4.76 -4.72
N ASN A 246 -8.18 4.04 -5.18
CA ASN A 246 -8.59 2.76 -4.59
C ASN A 246 -7.52 1.67 -4.74
N LEU A 247 -6.73 1.69 -5.81
CA LEU A 247 -5.57 0.81 -6.02
C LEU A 247 -4.45 1.09 -5.00
N ALA A 248 -4.05 2.36 -4.84
CA ALA A 248 -3.05 2.76 -3.84
C ALA A 248 -3.51 2.50 -2.39
N MET A 249 -4.80 2.66 -2.13
CA MET A 249 -5.41 2.31 -0.84
C MET A 249 -5.39 0.80 -0.57
N ARG A 250 -5.62 -0.06 -1.57
CA ARG A 250 -5.43 -1.52 -1.44
C ARG A 250 -3.96 -1.90 -1.21
N GLN A 251 -3.01 -1.23 -1.88
CA GLN A 251 -1.57 -1.44 -1.64
C GLN A 251 -1.16 -1.13 -0.20
N LEU A 252 -1.75 -0.10 0.43
CA LEU A 252 -1.56 0.22 1.86
C LEU A 252 -2.16 -0.80 2.84
N LEU A 253 -2.94 -1.77 2.36
CA LEU A 253 -3.53 -2.82 3.19
C LEU A 253 -2.88 -4.18 2.95
N ASP A 254 -2.83 -4.63 1.70
CA ASP A 254 -2.53 -6.03 1.35
C ASP A 254 -1.11 -6.23 0.78
N SER A 255 -0.32 -5.15 0.65
CA SER A 255 1.04 -5.15 0.07
C SER A 255 1.14 -5.70 -1.36
N GLU A 256 0.01 -5.77 -2.08
CA GLU A 256 -0.08 -6.22 -3.48
C GLU A 256 0.12 -5.06 -4.46
N GLY A 257 1.35 -4.87 -4.95
CA GLY A 257 1.68 -3.92 -6.01
C GLY A 257 0.92 -4.18 -7.33
N PHE A 258 0.85 -3.19 -8.21
CA PHE A 258 0.12 -3.33 -9.48
C PHE A 258 0.77 -4.34 -10.43
N LEU A 259 0.16 -5.52 -10.54
CA LEU A 259 0.46 -6.51 -11.59
C LEU A 259 -0.41 -6.24 -12.83
N GLU A 260 0.24 -6.03 -13.98
CA GLU A 260 -0.37 -5.73 -15.29
C GLU A 260 -0.92 -7.00 -15.98
N ASP A 261 -2.15 -6.95 -16.49
CA ASP A 261 -2.81 -8.15 -17.05
C ASP A 261 -2.52 -8.30 -18.55
N LYS A 262 -1.44 -9.03 -18.84
CA LYS A 262 -0.97 -9.32 -20.20
C LYS A 262 -1.89 -10.24 -21.02
N ALA A 263 -3.01 -10.72 -20.46
CA ALA A 263 -3.94 -11.63 -21.16
C ALA A 263 -5.11 -10.89 -21.86
N LEU A 264 -5.15 -9.55 -21.83
CA LEU A 264 -6.23 -8.77 -22.43
C LEU A 264 -6.27 -8.86 -23.97
N PRO A 265 -7.44 -9.05 -24.60
CA PRO A 265 -7.56 -9.11 -26.06
C PRO A 265 -7.11 -7.81 -26.76
N ARG A 266 -6.27 -7.95 -27.79
CA ARG A 266 -5.82 -6.83 -28.61
C ARG A 266 -6.99 -6.16 -29.35
N PRO A 267 -7.17 -4.83 -29.26
CA PRO A 267 -8.24 -4.14 -29.97
C PRO A 267 -7.98 -4.15 -31.48
N THR A 268 -9.01 -4.46 -32.28
CA THR A 268 -8.90 -4.56 -33.75
C THR A 268 -8.59 -3.22 -34.44
N ARG A 269 -8.62 -2.11 -33.69
CA ARG A 269 -8.18 -0.77 -34.10
C ARG A 269 -7.53 -0.07 -32.89
N PRO A 270 -6.31 0.48 -32.99
CA PRO A 270 -5.72 1.24 -31.89
C PRO A 270 -6.46 2.57 -31.69
N HIS A 271 -6.91 2.84 -30.46
CA HIS A 271 -7.45 4.14 -30.09
C HIS A 271 -6.29 5.15 -29.98
N ARG A 272 -6.32 6.21 -30.79
CA ARG A 272 -5.18 7.13 -31.01
C ARG A 272 -4.61 7.85 -29.78
N HIS A 273 -5.29 7.76 -28.62
CA HIS A 273 -5.00 8.53 -27.39
C HIS A 273 -5.20 7.73 -26.09
N ILE A 274 -5.28 6.39 -26.12
CA ILE A 274 -5.52 5.56 -24.93
C ILE A 274 -4.45 4.49 -24.82
N SER A 275 -3.81 4.39 -23.66
CA SER A 275 -2.74 3.42 -23.36
C SER A 275 -3.24 1.99 -23.21
N ALA A 276 -2.33 1.02 -23.23
CA ALA A 276 -2.58 -0.34 -22.74
C ALA A 276 -3.06 -0.34 -21.28
N LEU A 277 -2.41 0.45 -20.43
CA LEU A 277 -2.67 0.49 -18.99
C LEU A 277 -4.07 1.04 -18.63
N LYS A 278 -4.55 2.08 -19.32
CA LYS A 278 -5.95 2.54 -19.13
C LYS A 278 -6.96 1.50 -19.64
N ARG A 279 -6.67 0.81 -20.75
CA ARG A 279 -7.54 -0.28 -21.25
C ARG A 279 -7.68 -1.40 -20.22
N ASP A 280 -6.60 -1.72 -19.50
CA ASP A 280 -6.59 -2.72 -18.42
C ASP A 280 -7.45 -2.27 -17.22
N LEU A 281 -7.21 -1.07 -16.67
CA LEU A 281 -8.02 -0.54 -15.56
C LEU A 281 -9.51 -0.39 -15.93
N ASP A 282 -9.82 0.10 -17.13
CA ASP A 282 -11.17 0.16 -17.68
C ASP A 282 -11.82 -1.23 -17.86
N ALA A 283 -11.04 -2.31 -18.00
CA ALA A 283 -11.53 -3.68 -18.08
C ALA A 283 -11.72 -4.30 -16.69
N ARG A 284 -10.77 -4.08 -15.76
CA ARG A 284 -10.86 -4.51 -14.35
C ARG A 284 -12.11 -3.96 -13.67
N ALA A 285 -12.37 -2.65 -13.78
CA ALA A 285 -13.54 -2.05 -13.16
C ALA A 285 -14.88 -2.58 -13.75
N LYS A 286 -14.90 -2.93 -15.05
CA LYS A 286 -16.06 -3.60 -15.67
C LYS A 286 -16.23 -5.04 -15.18
N ASN A 287 -15.13 -5.76 -14.97
CA ASN A 287 -15.15 -7.10 -14.38
C ASN A 287 -15.62 -7.07 -12.92
N GLU A 288 -15.07 -6.18 -12.07
CA GLU A 288 -15.52 -6.00 -10.68
C GLU A 288 -17.04 -5.67 -10.63
N CYS A 289 -17.50 -4.71 -11.43
CA CYS A 289 -18.92 -4.35 -11.52
C CYS A 289 -19.80 -5.52 -11.99
N TYR A 290 -19.44 -6.21 -13.08
CA TYR A 290 -20.15 -7.39 -13.59
C TYR A 290 -20.28 -8.48 -12.53
N ARG A 291 -19.20 -8.77 -11.82
CA ARG A 291 -19.16 -9.82 -10.80
C ARG A 291 -19.91 -9.45 -9.52
N ALA A 292 -19.91 -8.17 -9.14
CA ALA A 292 -20.72 -7.68 -8.03
C ALA A 292 -22.22 -7.78 -8.36
N THR A 293 -22.65 -7.32 -9.53
CA THR A 293 -24.05 -7.35 -9.99
C THR A 293 -24.64 -8.77 -10.00
N PHE A 294 -23.89 -9.75 -10.49
CA PHE A 294 -24.37 -11.15 -10.62
C PHE A 294 -23.82 -12.11 -9.55
N ARG A 295 -23.06 -11.60 -8.57
CA ARG A 295 -22.38 -12.37 -7.49
C ARG A 295 -21.57 -13.57 -8.02
N LEU A 296 -20.65 -13.28 -8.94
CA LEU A 296 -19.81 -14.26 -9.63
C LEU A 296 -18.42 -14.43 -8.96
N PRO A 297 -17.70 -15.53 -9.23
CA PRO A 297 -16.47 -15.93 -8.52
C PRO A 297 -15.27 -14.96 -8.57
N ARG A 298 -14.24 -15.27 -7.77
CA ARG A 298 -12.80 -14.91 -7.89
C ARG A 298 -12.28 -14.53 -9.29
N ASP A 299 -12.55 -15.40 -10.25
CA ASP A 299 -11.76 -15.59 -11.47
C ASP A 299 -12.50 -15.23 -12.78
N GLU A 300 -13.82 -15.06 -12.72
CA GLU A 300 -14.65 -14.87 -13.91
C GLU A 300 -14.40 -13.52 -14.61
N ARG A 301 -14.30 -13.52 -15.94
CA ARG A 301 -13.96 -12.33 -16.76
C ARG A 301 -15.01 -12.07 -17.82
N LEU A 302 -15.50 -10.83 -17.92
CA LEU A 302 -16.45 -10.40 -18.93
C LEU A 302 -15.79 -10.41 -20.32
N ASP A 303 -16.30 -11.23 -21.23
CA ASP A 303 -15.86 -11.31 -22.63
C ASP A 303 -16.54 -10.23 -23.48
N GLY A 304 -17.81 -9.96 -23.19
CA GLY A 304 -18.58 -8.91 -23.86
C GLY A 304 -19.97 -8.70 -23.27
N HIS A 305 -20.61 -7.61 -23.68
CA HIS A 305 -22.00 -7.30 -23.33
C HIS A 305 -22.74 -6.71 -24.54
N THR A 306 -24.05 -6.84 -24.58
CA THR A 306 -24.91 -6.32 -25.66
C THR A 306 -26.27 -5.92 -25.14
N SER A 307 -26.89 -4.91 -25.75
CA SER A 307 -28.29 -4.56 -25.45
C SER A 307 -29.24 -5.56 -26.11
N CYS A 308 -30.25 -6.01 -25.39
CA CYS A 308 -31.23 -6.97 -25.88
C CYS A 308 -32.59 -6.83 -25.17
N THR A 309 -33.55 -7.68 -25.54
CA THR A 309 -34.81 -7.86 -24.81
C THR A 309 -35.00 -9.33 -24.45
N LEU A 310 -35.25 -9.63 -23.18
CA LEU A 310 -35.56 -10.98 -22.69
C LEU A 310 -37.08 -11.19 -22.64
N TRP A 311 -37.58 -12.28 -23.25
CA TRP A 311 -38.96 -12.73 -23.05
C TRP A 311 -39.13 -13.29 -21.65
N THR A 312 -40.13 -12.83 -20.92
CA THR A 312 -40.47 -13.33 -19.58
C THR A 312 -41.82 -14.06 -19.61
N PRO A 313 -41.89 -15.36 -19.29
CA PRO A 313 -43.08 -16.17 -19.55
C PRO A 313 -44.25 -15.86 -18.61
N PHE A 314 -43.97 -15.40 -17.39
CA PHE A 314 -44.95 -15.08 -16.34
C PHE A 314 -45.80 -13.83 -16.65
N ASN A 315 -45.22 -12.81 -17.29
CA ASN A 315 -45.94 -11.60 -17.70
C ASN A 315 -46.26 -11.56 -19.21
N LYS A 316 -45.63 -12.44 -20.01
CA LYS A 316 -45.76 -12.52 -21.48
C LYS A 316 -45.33 -11.22 -22.20
N LEU A 317 -44.23 -10.62 -21.72
CA LEU A 317 -43.64 -9.40 -22.26
C LEU A 317 -42.13 -9.56 -22.53
N HIS A 318 -41.61 -8.67 -23.37
CA HIS A 318 -40.18 -8.50 -23.60
C HIS A 318 -39.63 -7.38 -22.72
N ILE A 319 -38.80 -7.72 -21.73
CA ILE A 319 -38.15 -6.75 -20.85
C ILE A 319 -36.85 -6.26 -21.51
N PRO A 320 -36.64 -4.95 -21.69
CA PRO A 320 -35.39 -4.40 -22.23
C PRO A 320 -34.29 -4.45 -21.17
N GLY A 321 -33.07 -4.83 -21.59
CA GLY A 321 -31.94 -5.00 -20.69
C GLY A 321 -30.60 -5.09 -21.42
N GLN A 322 -29.62 -5.65 -20.73
CA GLN A 322 -28.32 -6.01 -21.28
C GLN A 322 -28.02 -7.48 -20.99
N MET A 323 -27.56 -8.20 -22.01
CA MET A 323 -26.93 -9.51 -21.88
C MET A 323 -25.42 -9.33 -21.71
N PHE A 324 -24.84 -10.08 -20.79
CA PHE A 324 -23.42 -10.17 -20.49
C PHE A 324 -22.97 -11.61 -20.75
N ILE A 325 -21.79 -11.79 -21.33
CA ILE A 325 -21.21 -13.10 -21.63
C ILE A 325 -19.79 -13.16 -21.08
N SER A 326 -19.47 -14.26 -20.41
CA SER A 326 -18.17 -14.54 -19.83
C SER A 326 -17.83 -16.04 -20.00
N SER A 327 -16.63 -16.45 -19.56
CA SER A 327 -16.09 -17.80 -19.74
C SER A 327 -16.99 -18.94 -19.27
N ASN A 328 -17.75 -18.72 -18.20
CA ASN A 328 -18.58 -19.73 -17.53
C ASN A 328 -20.07 -19.35 -17.43
N TYR A 329 -20.49 -18.14 -17.82
CA TYR A 329 -21.87 -17.67 -17.64
C TYR A 329 -22.39 -16.80 -18.81
N ILE A 330 -23.72 -16.82 -18.96
CA ILE A 330 -24.51 -15.83 -19.68
C ILE A 330 -25.46 -15.19 -18.66
N CYS A 331 -25.37 -13.88 -18.47
CA CYS A 331 -26.16 -13.15 -17.49
C CYS A 331 -27.02 -12.06 -18.16
N PHE A 332 -28.12 -11.67 -17.54
CA PHE A 332 -28.98 -10.59 -18.00
C PHE A 332 -29.47 -9.73 -16.83
N ALA A 333 -29.43 -8.41 -17.03
CA ALA A 333 -30.05 -7.42 -16.15
C ALA A 333 -31.02 -6.54 -16.95
N SER A 334 -32.20 -6.27 -16.40
CA SER A 334 -33.17 -5.31 -16.92
C SER A 334 -32.65 -3.86 -16.84
N LYS A 335 -33.18 -2.97 -17.70
CA LYS A 335 -32.93 -1.52 -17.60
C LYS A 335 -33.70 -0.84 -16.47
N GLU A 336 -34.81 -1.45 -16.07
CA GLU A 336 -35.62 -1.08 -14.92
C GLU A 336 -35.11 -1.88 -13.72
N GLU A 337 -34.92 -1.22 -12.56
CA GLU A 337 -34.41 -1.86 -11.35
C GLU A 337 -35.38 -2.97 -10.88
N ASP A 338 -34.83 -4.09 -10.43
CA ASP A 338 -35.56 -5.29 -9.94
C ASP A 338 -36.60 -5.96 -10.89
N ALA A 339 -36.79 -5.46 -12.11
CA ALA A 339 -37.76 -6.01 -13.05
C ALA A 339 -37.42 -7.44 -13.50
N CYS A 340 -36.16 -7.71 -13.88
CA CYS A 340 -35.67 -9.08 -14.07
C CYS A 340 -34.12 -9.18 -14.09
N HIS A 341 -33.58 -10.01 -13.21
CA HIS A 341 -32.20 -10.51 -13.27
C HIS A 341 -32.19 -12.03 -13.54
N LEU A 342 -31.23 -12.49 -14.35
CA LEU A 342 -31.09 -13.89 -14.76
C LEU A 342 -29.61 -14.27 -14.89
N ILE A 343 -29.25 -15.47 -14.42
CA ILE A 343 -27.90 -16.04 -14.49
C ILE A 343 -28.01 -17.46 -15.07
N ILE A 344 -27.36 -17.71 -16.20
CA ILE A 344 -27.29 -19.02 -16.87
C ILE A 344 -25.83 -19.47 -16.88
N PRO A 345 -25.40 -20.38 -15.99
CA PRO A 345 -24.09 -21.00 -16.11
C PRO A 345 -24.02 -21.79 -17.42
N LEU A 346 -22.94 -21.64 -18.19
CA LEU A 346 -22.78 -22.29 -19.49
C LEU A 346 -22.83 -23.82 -19.38
N ARG A 347 -22.40 -24.39 -18.25
CA ARG A 347 -22.53 -25.84 -17.97
C ARG A 347 -23.99 -26.32 -17.87
N GLU A 348 -24.97 -25.44 -17.70
CA GLU A 348 -26.39 -25.79 -17.69
C GLU A 348 -27.03 -25.72 -19.08
N VAL A 349 -26.39 -25.06 -20.05
CA VAL A 349 -26.89 -24.92 -21.42
C VAL A 349 -26.81 -26.27 -22.15
N THR A 350 -27.88 -26.62 -22.87
CA THR A 350 -27.97 -27.84 -23.68
C THR A 350 -28.11 -27.54 -25.17
N ILE A 351 -28.85 -26.49 -25.54
CA ILE A 351 -29.11 -26.10 -26.92
C ILE A 351 -29.09 -24.58 -27.04
N VAL A 352 -28.50 -24.07 -28.13
CA VAL A 352 -28.46 -22.65 -28.49
C VAL A 352 -28.95 -22.52 -29.92
N GLU A 353 -30.15 -21.98 -30.12
CA GLU A 353 -30.82 -21.95 -31.43
C GLU A 353 -31.01 -20.53 -31.98
N LYS A 354 -30.81 -20.40 -33.29
CA LYS A 354 -31.13 -19.20 -34.05
C LYS A 354 -32.58 -19.30 -34.52
N ALA A 355 -33.49 -18.58 -33.87
CA ALA A 355 -34.88 -18.51 -34.33
C ALA A 355 -35.02 -17.57 -35.54
N ASP A 356 -36.10 -17.77 -36.31
CA ASP A 356 -36.40 -16.94 -37.49
C ASP A 356 -36.69 -15.49 -37.10
N SER A 357 -36.06 -14.55 -37.82
CA SER A 357 -36.24 -13.12 -37.59
C SER A 357 -37.51 -12.61 -38.26
N SER A 358 -38.31 -11.84 -37.53
CA SER A 358 -39.52 -11.20 -38.04
C SER A 358 -39.46 -9.69 -37.84
N SER A 359 -40.38 -8.95 -38.45
CA SER A 359 -40.52 -7.50 -38.24
C SER A 359 -40.98 -7.12 -36.82
N VAL A 360 -41.41 -8.09 -36.01
CA VAL A 360 -41.79 -7.92 -34.61
C VAL A 360 -40.69 -8.39 -33.66
N LEU A 361 -39.95 -9.43 -34.05
CA LEU A 361 -38.83 -10.01 -33.28
C LEU A 361 -37.56 -10.05 -34.16
N PRO A 362 -36.74 -8.99 -34.16
CA PRO A 362 -35.47 -8.97 -34.88
C PRO A 362 -34.40 -9.80 -34.16
N SER A 363 -33.64 -10.59 -34.91
CA SER A 363 -32.47 -11.36 -34.45
C SER A 363 -32.69 -12.20 -33.16
N PRO A 364 -33.73 -13.04 -33.07
CA PRO A 364 -33.98 -13.83 -31.87
C PRO A 364 -32.99 -14.99 -31.67
N LEU A 365 -32.74 -15.30 -30.40
CA LEU A 365 -31.82 -16.32 -29.89
C LEU A 365 -32.51 -17.10 -28.76
N SER A 366 -32.62 -18.42 -28.92
CA SER A 366 -33.13 -19.33 -27.90
C SER A 366 -31.98 -20.03 -27.18
N ILE A 367 -32.05 -20.12 -25.86
CA ILE A 367 -31.08 -20.86 -25.03
C ILE A 367 -31.87 -21.81 -24.11
N SER A 368 -31.69 -23.11 -24.29
CA SER A 368 -32.33 -24.15 -23.46
C SER A 368 -31.34 -24.75 -22.47
N THR A 369 -31.84 -25.18 -21.31
CA THR A 369 -31.02 -25.72 -20.21
C THR A 369 -31.35 -27.16 -19.84
N LYS A 370 -30.45 -27.80 -19.06
CA LYS A 370 -30.65 -29.12 -18.43
C LYS A 370 -31.89 -29.18 -17.54
N SER A 371 -32.23 -28.07 -16.89
CA SER A 371 -33.46 -27.90 -16.11
C SER A 371 -34.75 -27.76 -16.95
N LYS A 372 -34.67 -27.96 -18.28
CA LYS A 372 -35.76 -27.81 -19.26
C LYS A 372 -36.35 -26.39 -19.35
N MET A 373 -35.71 -25.39 -18.77
CA MET A 373 -36.04 -23.99 -19.02
C MET A 373 -35.54 -23.59 -20.42
N THR A 374 -36.18 -22.58 -21.01
CA THR A 374 -35.76 -22.00 -22.30
C THR A 374 -35.94 -20.49 -22.25
N PHE A 375 -34.89 -19.77 -22.62
CA PHE A 375 -34.77 -18.32 -22.53
C PHE A 375 -34.68 -17.73 -23.94
N LEU A 376 -35.64 -16.86 -24.29
CA LEU A 376 -35.72 -16.23 -25.60
C LEU A 376 -35.26 -14.78 -25.50
N PHE A 377 -34.11 -14.50 -26.10
CA PHE A 377 -33.57 -13.15 -26.27
C PHE A 377 -33.86 -12.63 -27.69
N ALA A 378 -34.07 -11.34 -27.84
CA ALA A 378 -34.26 -10.68 -29.13
C ALA A 378 -33.59 -9.29 -29.17
N ASN A 379 -33.63 -8.63 -30.33
CA ASN A 379 -32.99 -7.34 -30.61
C ASN A 379 -31.45 -7.36 -30.46
N LEU A 380 -30.84 -8.51 -30.76
CA LEU A 380 -29.39 -8.71 -30.70
C LEU A 380 -28.73 -8.21 -31.99
N LYS A 381 -27.81 -7.24 -31.88
CA LYS A 381 -27.11 -6.64 -33.04
C LYS A 381 -26.33 -7.67 -33.86
N ASP A 382 -25.44 -8.42 -33.19
CA ASP A 382 -24.50 -9.35 -33.82
C ASP A 382 -24.79 -10.81 -33.42
N ARG A 383 -26.06 -11.21 -33.51
CA ARG A 383 -26.56 -12.55 -33.07
C ARG A 383 -25.67 -13.71 -33.54
N ASP A 384 -25.25 -13.70 -34.80
CA ASP A 384 -24.51 -14.82 -35.38
C ASP A 384 -23.08 -14.96 -34.81
N PHE A 385 -22.43 -13.85 -34.47
CA PHE A 385 -21.17 -13.84 -33.72
C PHE A 385 -21.39 -14.31 -32.28
N LEU A 386 -22.44 -13.85 -31.61
CA LEU A 386 -22.77 -14.26 -30.23
C LEU A 386 -23.02 -15.78 -30.13
N VAL A 387 -23.76 -16.36 -31.07
CA VAL A 387 -24.01 -17.81 -31.12
C VAL A 387 -22.72 -18.60 -31.36
N GLN A 388 -21.85 -18.14 -32.27
CA GLN A 388 -20.52 -18.74 -32.44
C GLN A 388 -19.70 -18.65 -31.14
N ARG A 389 -19.67 -17.48 -30.50
CA ARG A 389 -18.90 -17.24 -29.27
C ARG A 389 -19.36 -18.11 -28.11
N ILE A 390 -20.67 -18.27 -27.92
CA ILE A 390 -21.23 -19.20 -26.92
C ILE A 390 -20.86 -20.65 -27.28
N SER A 391 -20.90 -21.02 -28.56
CA SER A 391 -20.48 -22.36 -29.02
C SER A 391 -18.99 -22.63 -28.75
N ASP A 392 -18.11 -21.64 -28.97
CA ASP A 392 -16.68 -21.73 -28.66
C ASP A 392 -16.43 -21.98 -27.17
N PHE A 393 -17.22 -21.38 -26.28
CA PHE A 393 -17.10 -21.61 -24.83
C PHE A 393 -17.64 -22.98 -24.42
N LEU A 394 -18.77 -23.41 -24.97
CA LEU A 394 -19.33 -24.75 -24.72
C LEU A 394 -18.40 -25.87 -25.20
N GLN A 395 -17.64 -25.66 -26.29
CA GLN A 395 -16.61 -26.59 -26.75
C GLN A 395 -15.34 -26.61 -25.88
N LYS A 396 -15.06 -25.53 -25.14
CA LYS A 396 -13.90 -25.42 -24.24
C LYS A 396 -14.17 -25.92 -22.83
N MET A 397 -15.43 -26.05 -22.43
CA MET A 397 -15.76 -26.64 -21.13
C MET A 397 -15.32 -28.12 -21.09
N PRO A 398 -14.63 -28.57 -20.02
CA PRO A 398 -14.17 -29.95 -19.92
C PRO A 398 -15.36 -30.91 -19.85
N SER A 399 -15.60 -31.64 -20.94
CA SER A 399 -16.68 -32.63 -21.01
C SER A 399 -16.36 -33.82 -20.09
N LYS A 400 -17.03 -33.89 -18.93
CA LYS A 400 -16.99 -35.07 -18.05
C LYS A 400 -17.62 -36.29 -18.75
N GLN A 401 -16.81 -37.00 -19.53
CA GLN A 401 -17.01 -38.44 -19.74
C GLN A 401 -16.76 -39.14 -18.39
N PRO A 402 -17.59 -40.12 -17.98
CA PRO A 402 -17.24 -40.98 -16.86
C PRO A 402 -16.06 -41.88 -17.29
N GLU A 403 -14.99 -41.94 -16.49
CA GLU A 403 -13.82 -42.73 -16.83
C GLU A 403 -14.10 -44.24 -16.74
N GLY A 404 -14.50 -44.82 -17.87
CA GLY A 404 -14.44 -46.25 -18.09
C GLY A 404 -12.98 -46.72 -18.08
N SER A 405 -12.64 -47.61 -17.15
CA SER A 405 -11.25 -48.05 -16.90
C SER A 405 -10.55 -48.58 -18.15
N SER A 406 -9.42 -47.96 -18.53
CA SER A 406 -8.50 -48.51 -19.53
C SER A 406 -7.04 -48.16 -19.24
N GLY A 407 -6.33 -49.05 -18.54
CA GLY A 407 -4.88 -49.00 -18.43
C GLY A 407 -4.19 -49.87 -19.49
N GLY A 408 -3.17 -49.34 -20.18
CA GLY A 408 -2.24 -50.14 -20.99
C GLY A 408 -1.92 -49.60 -22.39
N ARG A 409 -0.71 -49.06 -22.58
CA ARG A 409 -0.12 -48.81 -23.91
C ARG A 409 0.39 -50.12 -24.54
N LYS A 410 0.15 -50.31 -25.85
CA LYS A 410 1.08 -50.89 -26.84
C LYS A 410 0.59 -50.65 -28.28
N ALA A 411 1.43 -50.90 -29.29
CA ALA A 411 1.28 -50.33 -30.64
C ALA A 411 1.26 -51.37 -31.78
N ASN A 412 0.62 -50.99 -32.90
CA ASN A 412 0.61 -51.62 -34.25
C ASN A 412 0.04 -53.07 -34.32
N THR A 413 -0.77 -53.51 -35.29
CA THR A 413 -0.54 -53.49 -36.77
C THR A 413 -1.81 -53.98 -37.52
N VAL A 414 -2.21 -53.33 -38.63
CA VAL A 414 -2.98 -53.81 -39.85
C VAL A 414 -4.22 -54.75 -39.75
N ASP A 415 -5.36 -54.27 -40.31
CA ASP A 415 -6.50 -54.91 -41.05
C ASP A 415 -6.98 -56.39 -40.85
N PRO A 416 -8.24 -56.76 -41.23
CA PRO A 416 -9.52 -56.01 -41.32
C PRO A 416 -10.73 -56.77 -40.68
N ALA A 417 -11.98 -56.32 -40.92
CA ALA A 417 -13.25 -56.84 -40.36
C ALA A 417 -13.73 -58.19 -40.97
N PRO A 418 -14.74 -58.91 -40.38
CA PRO A 418 -16.17 -58.54 -40.62
C PRO A 418 -17.28 -58.95 -39.57
N GLU A 419 -18.41 -58.23 -39.63
CA GLU A 419 -19.84 -58.68 -39.59
C GLU A 419 -20.62 -59.24 -38.35
N ARG A 420 -21.84 -58.65 -38.18
CA ARG A 420 -23.21 -59.22 -37.95
C ARG A 420 -23.92 -59.21 -36.56
N SER A 421 -25.16 -58.67 -36.59
CA SER A 421 -26.39 -59.05 -35.82
C SER A 421 -26.47 -58.70 -34.32
N ALA A 422 -27.63 -58.35 -33.73
CA ALA A 422 -28.99 -58.06 -34.24
C ALA A 422 -29.78 -57.14 -33.25
N ALA A 423 -31.05 -56.82 -33.56
CA ALA A 423 -31.99 -56.00 -32.78
C ALA A 423 -33.41 -56.63 -32.78
N PRO A 424 -34.50 -55.96 -32.35
CA PRO A 424 -34.81 -55.31 -31.06
C PRO A 424 -35.92 -56.13 -30.30
N PRO A 425 -36.72 -55.58 -29.34
CA PRO A 425 -37.93 -54.81 -29.70
C PRO A 425 -38.27 -53.64 -28.72
N GLU A 426 -39.44 -53.01 -28.94
CA GLU A 426 -39.90 -51.74 -28.35
C GLU A 426 -40.82 -51.90 -27.12
N ALA A 427 -40.91 -50.86 -26.27
CA ALA A 427 -42.07 -50.62 -25.39
C ALA A 427 -42.26 -49.13 -25.02
N SER A 428 -43.49 -48.65 -25.19
CA SER A 428 -44.05 -47.31 -24.92
C SER A 428 -43.61 -46.59 -23.63
N ASP A 429 -43.43 -45.26 -23.72
CA ASP A 429 -43.22 -44.35 -22.58
C ASP A 429 -44.25 -43.20 -22.56
N GLN A 430 -44.77 -42.84 -21.38
CA GLN A 430 -45.45 -41.57 -21.08
C GLN A 430 -45.13 -41.11 -19.65
N PRO A 431 -45.12 -39.79 -19.38
CA PRO A 431 -44.27 -39.24 -18.31
C PRO A 431 -44.89 -39.27 -16.92
N ALA A 432 -44.10 -39.69 -15.93
CA ALA A 432 -44.31 -39.44 -14.51
C ALA A 432 -43.16 -38.59 -13.93
N SER A 433 -43.48 -37.73 -12.97
CA SER A 433 -42.53 -36.81 -12.32
C SER A 433 -41.69 -37.50 -11.23
N PRO A 434 -40.37 -37.30 -11.17
CA PRO A 434 -39.53 -37.84 -10.10
C PRO A 434 -39.52 -36.93 -8.87
N SER A 435 -39.86 -37.49 -7.71
CA SER A 435 -39.66 -36.89 -6.39
C SER A 435 -38.96 -37.89 -5.47
N THR A 436 -37.92 -37.44 -4.78
CA THR A 436 -37.20 -38.14 -3.69
C THR A 436 -36.35 -39.37 -4.11
N PRO A 437 -35.03 -39.38 -3.85
CA PRO A 437 -34.17 -40.55 -4.03
C PRO A 437 -33.97 -41.35 -2.74
N LEU A 438 -34.03 -42.68 -2.81
CA LEU A 438 -33.56 -43.61 -1.77
C LEU A 438 -33.45 -45.02 -2.39
N GLY A 439 -32.33 -45.74 -2.25
CA GLY A 439 -32.25 -47.10 -2.83
C GLY A 439 -30.92 -47.80 -3.10
N GLY A 440 -29.78 -47.32 -2.59
CA GLY A 440 -28.57 -48.13 -2.32
C GLY A 440 -27.88 -48.94 -3.45
N CYS A 441 -26.57 -48.69 -3.62
CA CYS A 441 -25.63 -49.73 -4.04
C CYS A 441 -24.37 -49.63 -3.17
N GLN A 442 -23.89 -50.75 -2.61
CA GLN A 442 -22.69 -50.78 -1.79
C GLN A 442 -21.48 -51.20 -2.63
N SER A 443 -20.49 -50.32 -2.73
CA SER A 443 -19.15 -50.63 -3.25
C SER A 443 -18.11 -49.98 -2.34
N SER A 444 -17.32 -50.80 -1.65
CA SER A 444 -16.37 -50.34 -0.63
C SER A 444 -15.00 -49.98 -1.20
N SER A 445 -14.52 -48.74 -0.97
CA SER A 445 -13.17 -48.46 -0.42
C SER A 445 -12.72 -46.99 -0.57
N ALA A 446 -13.15 -46.13 0.36
CA ALA A 446 -12.41 -44.94 0.79
C ALA A 446 -12.83 -44.64 2.24
N GLN A 447 -11.92 -44.10 3.07
CA GLN A 447 -12.27 -43.65 4.42
C GLN A 447 -12.62 -42.17 4.39
N GLU A 448 -13.89 -41.87 4.08
CA GLU A 448 -14.42 -40.52 4.23
C GLU A 448 -14.43 -40.12 5.72
N ALA A 449 -13.96 -38.90 6.03
CA ALA A 449 -14.04 -38.37 7.37
C ALA A 449 -15.51 -38.10 7.76
N PRO A 450 -15.94 -38.42 9.00
CA PRO A 450 -17.34 -38.33 9.42
C PRO A 450 -17.82 -36.88 9.48
N THR A 451 -18.38 -36.41 8.36
CA THR A 451 -18.91 -35.08 8.13
C THR A 451 -20.44 -35.11 8.15
N ALA A 452 -21.06 -34.06 8.68
CA ALA A 452 -22.51 -33.94 8.77
C ALA A 452 -23.10 -33.66 7.38
N SER A 453 -23.71 -34.69 6.78
CA SER A 453 -24.33 -34.66 5.45
C SER A 453 -25.69 -33.96 5.38
N GLN A 454 -26.15 -33.38 6.49
CA GLN A 454 -27.36 -32.56 6.59
C GLN A 454 -27.15 -31.45 7.63
N GLY A 455 -27.84 -30.32 7.47
CA GLY A 455 -27.79 -29.21 8.42
C GLY A 455 -28.23 -29.60 9.83
N LEU A 456 -27.49 -29.11 10.82
CA LEU A 456 -27.58 -29.56 12.21
C LEU A 456 -28.97 -29.37 12.82
N LEU A 457 -29.76 -28.39 12.37
CA LEU A 457 -31.12 -28.18 12.89
C LEU A 457 -32.00 -29.45 12.72
N LYS A 458 -31.87 -30.14 11.58
CA LYS A 458 -32.60 -31.38 11.27
C LYS A 458 -32.11 -32.59 12.08
N LEU A 459 -30.88 -32.53 12.62
CA LEU A 459 -30.31 -33.58 13.48
C LEU A 459 -30.67 -33.40 14.95
N PHE A 460 -30.83 -32.14 15.41
CA PHE A 460 -31.09 -31.81 16.82
C PHE A 460 -32.56 -31.50 17.14
N GLN A 461 -33.40 -31.09 16.16
CA GLN A 461 -34.86 -31.07 16.30
C GLN A 461 -35.45 -32.49 16.17
N GLY A 462 -35.17 -33.37 17.13
CA GLY A 462 -35.62 -34.76 17.08
C GLY A 462 -37.13 -34.93 17.24
N ASN A 463 -37.83 -35.32 16.17
CA ASN A 463 -39.19 -35.91 16.11
C ASN A 463 -40.18 -35.49 17.22
N SER A 464 -40.49 -34.19 17.34
CA SER A 464 -41.72 -33.78 18.01
C SER A 464 -42.94 -34.16 17.13
N PRO A 465 -44.10 -34.52 17.71
CA PRO A 465 -45.28 -34.81 16.92
C PRO A 465 -45.76 -33.57 16.16
N VAL A 466 -45.71 -33.63 14.82
CA VAL A 466 -46.13 -32.56 13.89
C VAL A 466 -47.61 -32.14 14.09
N GLU A 467 -48.40 -32.97 14.77
CA GLU A 467 -49.83 -32.80 15.00
C GLU A 467 -50.17 -31.62 15.96
N ASP A 468 -49.22 -31.14 16.78
CA ASP A 468 -49.48 -30.10 17.80
C ASP A 468 -48.99 -28.68 17.43
N LEU A 469 -48.42 -28.49 16.22
CA LEU A 469 -47.85 -27.20 15.77
C LEU A 469 -48.88 -26.12 15.39
N GLY A 470 -50.18 -26.47 15.38
CA GLY A 470 -51.31 -25.56 15.25
C GLY A 470 -51.18 -24.47 14.17
N ALA A 471 -51.52 -23.23 14.53
CA ALA A 471 -51.52 -22.09 13.60
C ALA A 471 -50.11 -21.65 13.15
N LYS A 472 -49.04 -21.98 13.90
CA LYS A 472 -47.66 -21.68 13.51
C LYS A 472 -47.19 -22.61 12.39
N GLY A 473 -47.37 -23.92 12.54
CA GLY A 473 -47.07 -24.90 11.50
C GLY A 473 -47.89 -24.70 10.21
N ALA A 474 -49.10 -24.14 10.32
CA ALA A 474 -49.88 -23.73 9.16
C ALA A 474 -49.26 -22.54 8.40
N LYS A 475 -48.76 -21.50 9.10
CA LYS A 475 -48.05 -20.37 8.47
C LYS A 475 -46.82 -20.83 7.69
N GLU A 476 -46.03 -21.73 8.25
CA GLU A 476 -44.79 -22.19 7.60
C GLU A 476 -45.09 -22.94 6.28
N LYS A 477 -46.09 -23.84 6.28
CA LYS A 477 -46.57 -24.50 5.05
C LYS A 477 -47.13 -23.51 4.01
N MET A 478 -47.75 -22.40 4.44
CA MET A 478 -48.18 -21.35 3.51
C MET A 478 -47.00 -20.61 2.86
N LYS A 479 -45.86 -20.46 3.55
CA LYS A 479 -44.63 -19.93 2.94
C LYS A 479 -44.04 -20.94 1.96
N GLU A 480 -43.93 -22.23 2.33
CA GLU A 480 -43.47 -23.29 1.43
C GLU A 480 -44.28 -23.32 0.12
N GLU A 481 -45.60 -23.28 0.20
CA GLU A 481 -46.45 -23.29 -1.00
C GLU A 481 -46.35 -21.99 -1.81
N SER A 482 -46.13 -20.84 -1.16
CA SER A 482 -45.84 -19.58 -1.86
C SER A 482 -44.54 -19.65 -2.66
N TRP A 483 -43.51 -20.35 -2.14
CA TRP A 483 -42.27 -20.63 -2.86
C TRP A 483 -42.47 -21.70 -3.95
N ASN A 484 -43.27 -22.74 -3.75
CA ASN A 484 -43.62 -23.72 -4.79
C ASN A 484 -44.27 -23.04 -6.01
N ILE A 485 -45.24 -22.14 -5.78
CA ILE A 485 -45.89 -21.34 -6.83
C ILE A 485 -44.86 -20.44 -7.54
N HIS A 486 -43.94 -19.81 -6.80
CA HIS A 486 -42.86 -19.02 -7.39
C HIS A 486 -41.93 -19.88 -8.26
N PHE A 487 -41.54 -21.07 -7.80
CA PHE A 487 -40.71 -22.00 -8.55
C PHE A 487 -41.38 -22.52 -9.83
N PHE A 488 -42.71 -22.66 -9.83
CA PHE A 488 -43.49 -23.03 -11.00
C PHE A 488 -43.56 -21.90 -12.05
N GLU A 489 -43.75 -20.66 -11.62
CA GLU A 489 -43.89 -19.50 -12.52
C GLU A 489 -42.54 -18.89 -12.99
N TYR A 490 -41.50 -18.93 -12.15
CA TYR A 490 -40.20 -18.25 -12.36
C TYR A 490 -39.02 -19.23 -12.49
N GLY A 491 -39.25 -20.54 -12.35
CA GLY A 491 -38.21 -21.58 -12.35
C GLY A 491 -37.55 -21.76 -10.98
N ARG A 492 -36.66 -22.76 -10.86
CA ARG A 492 -35.92 -23.08 -9.62
C ARG A 492 -34.44 -23.32 -9.91
N GLY A 493 -33.59 -23.07 -8.91
CA GLY A 493 -32.13 -23.18 -9.02
C GLY A 493 -31.51 -21.97 -9.74
N VAL A 494 -30.26 -22.12 -10.20
CA VAL A 494 -29.43 -20.98 -10.66
C VAL A 494 -30.08 -20.13 -11.76
N CYS A 495 -30.81 -20.78 -12.67
CA CYS A 495 -31.47 -20.14 -13.82
C CYS A 495 -32.87 -19.55 -13.51
N MET A 496 -33.28 -19.46 -12.24
CA MET A 496 -34.53 -18.82 -11.83
C MET A 496 -34.54 -17.32 -12.20
N TYR A 497 -35.66 -16.82 -12.71
CA TYR A 497 -35.86 -15.39 -12.96
C TYR A 497 -36.00 -14.65 -11.61
N ARG A 498 -34.98 -13.87 -11.21
CA ARG A 498 -35.02 -13.05 -9.99
C ARG A 498 -35.76 -11.74 -10.29
N THR A 499 -36.79 -11.44 -9.50
CA THR A 499 -37.68 -10.28 -9.71
C THR A 499 -38.11 -9.66 -8.38
N ALA A 500 -38.78 -8.50 -8.42
CA ALA A 500 -39.42 -7.89 -7.25
C ALA A 500 -40.37 -8.84 -6.46
N ARG A 501 -40.97 -9.86 -7.08
CA ARG A 501 -41.77 -10.89 -6.37
C ARG A 501 -40.89 -11.89 -5.62
N THR A 502 -39.65 -12.13 -6.08
CA THR A 502 -38.65 -12.89 -5.32
C THR A 502 -38.26 -12.12 -4.06
N ARG A 503 -38.00 -10.81 -4.15
CA ARG A 503 -37.82 -9.91 -2.98
C ARG A 503 -38.99 -10.02 -2.01
N GLU A 504 -40.22 -9.87 -2.51
CA GLU A 504 -41.43 -9.89 -1.69
C GLU A 504 -41.60 -11.19 -0.87
N LEU A 505 -41.16 -12.34 -1.42
CA LEU A 505 -41.16 -13.62 -0.72
C LEU A 505 -40.05 -13.74 0.33
N VAL A 506 -38.86 -13.17 0.07
CA VAL A 506 -37.78 -13.12 1.07
C VAL A 506 -38.16 -12.20 2.24
N LEU A 507 -38.80 -11.05 1.98
CA LEU A 507 -39.29 -10.14 3.02
C LEU A 507 -40.43 -10.73 3.89
N LYS A 508 -41.09 -11.80 3.42
CA LYS A 508 -42.06 -12.59 4.20
C LYS A 508 -41.42 -13.75 4.97
N GLY A 509 -40.09 -13.86 4.93
CA GLY A 509 -39.27 -14.90 5.54
C GLY A 509 -39.19 -16.16 4.66
N ILE A 510 -38.00 -16.73 4.55
CA ILE A 510 -37.79 -17.98 3.82
C ILE A 510 -38.21 -19.15 4.74
N PRO A 511 -38.86 -20.22 4.23
CA PRO A 511 -39.12 -21.42 5.01
C PRO A 511 -37.85 -22.07 5.57
N GLU A 512 -37.88 -22.56 6.80
CA GLU A 512 -36.77 -23.29 7.44
C GLU A 512 -36.24 -24.45 6.56
N SER A 513 -37.13 -25.11 5.83
CA SER A 513 -36.83 -26.21 4.90
C SER A 513 -36.02 -25.78 3.67
N LEU A 514 -36.10 -24.50 3.27
CA LEU A 514 -35.52 -23.95 2.03
C LEU A 514 -34.32 -23.01 2.26
N ARG A 515 -34.02 -22.57 3.50
CA ARG A 515 -32.97 -21.57 3.77
C ARG A 515 -31.61 -21.96 3.18
N GLY A 516 -31.11 -23.17 3.44
CA GLY A 516 -29.82 -23.64 2.90
C GLY A 516 -29.71 -23.54 1.38
N GLU A 517 -30.72 -24.04 0.64
CA GLU A 517 -30.78 -23.96 -0.82
C GLU A 517 -30.80 -22.51 -1.32
N LEU A 518 -31.68 -21.68 -0.74
CA LEU A 518 -31.88 -20.32 -1.22
C LEU A 518 -30.72 -19.39 -0.84
N TRP A 519 -30.06 -19.61 0.30
CA TRP A 519 -28.81 -18.92 0.65
C TRP A 519 -27.68 -19.30 -0.32
N LEU A 520 -27.52 -20.59 -0.65
CA LEU A 520 -26.53 -21.07 -1.63
C LEU A 520 -26.79 -20.48 -3.03
N LEU A 521 -28.08 -20.36 -3.41
CA LEU A 521 -28.52 -19.78 -4.67
C LEU A 521 -28.29 -18.28 -4.74
N PHE A 522 -28.71 -17.52 -3.73
CA PHE A 522 -28.67 -16.05 -3.76
C PHE A 522 -27.26 -15.49 -3.54
N SER A 523 -26.43 -16.15 -2.72
CA SER A 523 -25.00 -15.82 -2.56
C SER A 523 -24.15 -16.13 -3.79
N GLY A 524 -24.56 -17.12 -4.61
CA GLY A 524 -23.78 -17.70 -5.71
C GLY A 524 -22.95 -18.92 -5.33
N ALA A 525 -22.84 -19.25 -4.04
CA ALA A 525 -22.05 -20.36 -3.49
C ALA A 525 -22.35 -21.72 -4.15
N TRP A 526 -23.63 -21.98 -4.48
CA TRP A 526 -24.05 -23.20 -5.19
C TRP A 526 -23.21 -23.49 -6.44
N ASN A 527 -22.83 -22.44 -7.17
CA ASN A 527 -22.10 -22.61 -8.43
C ASN A 527 -20.65 -23.05 -8.21
N GLU A 528 -19.98 -22.48 -7.22
CA GLU A 528 -18.58 -22.80 -6.89
C GLU A 528 -18.45 -24.19 -6.28
N MET A 529 -19.39 -24.58 -5.40
CA MET A 529 -19.48 -25.94 -4.87
C MET A 529 -19.58 -26.99 -5.99
N VAL A 530 -20.50 -26.80 -6.94
CA VAL A 530 -20.71 -27.73 -8.06
C VAL A 530 -19.55 -27.78 -9.06
N THR A 531 -18.70 -26.75 -9.13
CA THR A 531 -17.46 -26.78 -9.95
C THR A 531 -16.27 -27.42 -9.25
N HIS A 532 -16.25 -27.47 -7.91
CA HIS A 532 -15.10 -27.95 -7.11
C HIS A 532 -15.46 -29.18 -6.24
N PRO A 533 -16.01 -30.27 -6.80
CA PRO A 533 -16.44 -31.43 -6.02
C PRO A 533 -15.26 -32.07 -5.26
N GLY A 534 -15.43 -32.28 -3.96
CA GLY A 534 -14.41 -32.87 -3.07
C GLY A 534 -13.38 -31.88 -2.50
N TYR A 535 -13.39 -30.61 -2.95
CA TYR A 535 -12.43 -29.60 -2.50
C TYR A 535 -12.52 -29.30 -1.00
N TYR A 536 -13.72 -29.29 -0.41
CA TYR A 536 -13.87 -29.14 1.04
C TYR A 536 -13.24 -30.31 1.80
N ALA A 537 -13.46 -31.55 1.36
CA ALA A 537 -12.87 -32.73 2.00
C ALA A 537 -11.33 -32.71 1.91
N GLU A 538 -10.78 -32.35 0.76
CA GLU A 538 -9.33 -32.17 0.56
C GLU A 538 -8.75 -31.07 1.46
N LEU A 539 -9.47 -29.95 1.66
CA LEU A 539 -9.06 -28.90 2.60
C LEU A 539 -9.12 -29.35 4.07
N VAL A 540 -10.14 -30.12 4.47
CA VAL A 540 -10.26 -30.67 5.83
C VAL A 540 -9.11 -31.64 6.10
N GLU A 541 -8.79 -32.54 5.18
CA GLU A 541 -7.63 -33.44 5.29
C GLU A 541 -6.32 -32.65 5.38
N LYS A 542 -6.09 -31.69 4.48
CA LYS A 542 -4.87 -30.87 4.47
C LYS A 542 -4.72 -29.92 5.65
N SER A 543 -5.79 -29.57 6.36
CA SER A 543 -5.76 -28.62 7.49
C SER A 543 -5.79 -29.31 8.87
N THR A 544 -6.27 -30.55 8.94
CA THR A 544 -6.29 -31.35 10.16
C THR A 544 -4.89 -31.47 10.78
N GLY A 545 -4.77 -31.14 12.07
CA GLY A 545 -3.52 -31.24 12.83
C GLY A 545 -2.49 -30.13 12.57
N LYS A 546 -2.77 -29.15 11.71
CA LYS A 546 -1.90 -27.97 11.54
C LYS A 546 -2.15 -26.94 12.64
N TYR A 547 -1.07 -26.28 13.06
CA TYR A 547 -1.10 -25.25 14.10
C TYR A 547 -0.81 -23.86 13.50
N SER A 548 -1.58 -22.88 13.95
CA SER A 548 -1.56 -21.49 13.50
C SER A 548 -2.26 -20.59 14.54
N LEU A 549 -2.02 -19.29 14.50
CA LEU A 549 -2.76 -18.33 15.33
C LEU A 549 -4.28 -18.46 15.13
N ALA A 550 -4.73 -18.52 13.87
CA ALA A 550 -6.14 -18.71 13.53
C ALA A 550 -6.75 -19.96 14.20
N THR A 551 -6.04 -21.08 14.26
CA THR A 551 -6.53 -22.28 14.97
C THR A 551 -6.56 -22.13 16.48
N GLU A 552 -5.62 -21.40 17.11
CA GLU A 552 -5.71 -21.09 18.55
C GLU A 552 -6.95 -20.24 18.86
N GLU A 553 -7.23 -19.25 18.00
CA GLU A 553 -8.39 -18.37 18.15
C GLU A 553 -9.72 -19.08 17.89
N ILE A 554 -9.76 -20.02 16.93
CA ILE A 554 -10.92 -20.89 16.72
C ILE A 554 -11.22 -21.71 17.97
N GLU A 555 -10.25 -22.45 18.54
CA GLU A 555 -10.50 -23.31 19.71
C GLU A 555 -11.03 -22.55 20.94
N ARG A 556 -10.52 -21.32 21.15
CA ARG A 556 -11.00 -20.38 22.18
C ARG A 556 -12.44 -19.95 21.95
N ASP A 557 -12.88 -19.90 20.70
CA ASP A 557 -14.15 -19.32 20.28
C ASP A 557 -15.27 -20.35 20.08
N LEU A 558 -14.94 -21.61 19.76
CA LEU A 558 -15.92 -22.69 19.54
C LEU A 558 -16.98 -22.79 20.66
N HIS A 559 -16.52 -22.88 21.91
CA HIS A 559 -17.40 -23.10 23.08
C HIS A 559 -18.23 -21.87 23.48
N ARG A 560 -17.95 -20.69 22.90
CA ARG A 560 -18.76 -19.46 23.03
C ARG A 560 -19.63 -19.17 21.79
N SER A 561 -19.77 -20.14 20.88
CA SER A 561 -20.52 -19.98 19.63
C SER A 561 -21.96 -20.48 19.76
N MET A 562 -22.92 -19.56 19.87
CA MET A 562 -24.34 -19.85 20.14
C MET A 562 -24.57 -20.89 21.26
N PRO A 563 -24.04 -20.66 22.49
CA PRO A 563 -24.02 -21.66 23.57
C PRO A 563 -25.42 -22.09 24.04
N GLU A 564 -26.46 -21.30 23.75
CA GLU A 564 -27.85 -21.59 24.07
C GLU A 564 -28.48 -22.64 23.13
N HIS A 565 -27.93 -22.82 21.91
CA HIS A 565 -28.53 -23.70 20.90
C HIS A 565 -28.04 -25.16 21.04
N PRO A 566 -28.93 -26.17 21.16
CA PRO A 566 -28.55 -27.55 21.48
C PRO A 566 -27.48 -28.19 20.59
N ALA A 567 -27.41 -27.81 19.30
CA ALA A 567 -26.40 -28.33 18.38
C ALA A 567 -24.96 -27.98 18.78
N PHE A 568 -24.73 -26.84 19.43
CA PHE A 568 -23.39 -26.39 19.86
C PHE A 568 -23.09 -26.72 21.33
N GLN A 569 -24.04 -27.34 22.04
CA GLN A 569 -23.80 -28.03 23.31
C GLN A 569 -23.32 -29.49 23.09
N ASN A 570 -23.07 -29.88 21.83
CA ASN A 570 -22.71 -31.24 21.43
C ASN A 570 -21.38 -31.25 20.64
N GLU A 571 -20.51 -32.21 20.96
CA GLU A 571 -19.24 -32.50 20.26
C GLU A 571 -19.38 -32.53 18.73
N LEU A 572 -20.49 -33.06 18.19
CA LEU A 572 -20.72 -33.14 16.74
C LEU A 572 -20.79 -31.76 16.10
N GLY A 573 -21.57 -30.83 16.66
CA GLY A 573 -21.71 -29.47 16.12
C GLY A 573 -20.46 -28.62 16.33
N ILE A 574 -19.80 -28.79 17.48
CA ILE A 574 -18.50 -28.15 17.77
C ILE A 574 -17.40 -28.66 16.82
N ALA A 575 -17.35 -29.95 16.53
CA ALA A 575 -16.41 -30.53 15.58
C ALA A 575 -16.68 -30.12 14.13
N ALA A 576 -17.95 -29.99 13.72
CA ALA A 576 -18.34 -29.43 12.42
C ALA A 576 -17.90 -27.96 12.28
N LEU A 577 -18.18 -27.13 13.29
CA LEU A 577 -17.77 -25.72 13.34
C LEU A 577 -16.23 -25.58 13.26
N ARG A 578 -15.50 -26.40 14.03
CA ARG A 578 -14.03 -26.49 13.99
C ARG A 578 -13.51 -26.80 12.59
N ARG A 579 -14.07 -27.80 11.91
CA ARG A 579 -13.65 -28.20 10.55
C ARG A 579 -13.90 -27.09 9.53
N VAL A 580 -15.10 -26.49 9.50
CA VAL A 580 -15.44 -25.45 8.53
C VAL A 580 -14.56 -24.20 8.70
N LEU A 581 -14.40 -23.71 9.94
CA LEU A 581 -13.55 -22.54 10.22
C LEU A 581 -12.07 -22.80 9.89
N THR A 582 -11.55 -23.98 10.26
CA THR A 582 -10.15 -24.34 10.02
C THR A 582 -9.85 -24.56 8.53
N ALA A 583 -10.76 -25.21 7.79
CA ALA A 583 -10.64 -25.38 6.34
C ALA A 583 -10.70 -24.03 5.60
N TYR A 584 -11.52 -23.08 6.06
CA TYR A 584 -11.56 -21.73 5.51
C TYR A 584 -10.27 -20.94 5.80
N ALA A 585 -9.81 -20.93 7.06
CA ALA A 585 -8.58 -20.24 7.43
C ALA A 585 -7.34 -20.81 6.69
N PHE A 586 -7.33 -22.12 6.42
CA PHE A 586 -6.31 -22.76 5.59
C PHE A 586 -6.45 -22.47 4.09
N ARG A 587 -7.68 -22.32 3.57
CA ARG A 587 -7.92 -21.90 2.18
C ARG A 587 -7.37 -20.49 1.91
N ASN A 588 -7.63 -19.55 2.83
CA ASN A 588 -7.38 -18.12 2.61
C ASN A 588 -6.62 -17.50 3.79
N PRO A 589 -5.29 -17.72 3.90
CA PRO A 589 -4.50 -17.24 5.03
C PRO A 589 -4.45 -15.71 5.19
N THR A 590 -4.71 -14.95 4.12
CA THR A 590 -4.77 -13.48 4.15
C THR A 590 -5.98 -12.96 4.93
N ILE A 591 -7.08 -13.72 4.96
CA ILE A 591 -8.24 -13.45 5.82
C ILE A 591 -8.10 -14.24 7.13
N GLY A 592 -7.67 -15.50 7.06
CA GLY A 592 -7.45 -16.37 8.22
C GLY A 592 -8.74 -16.64 8.97
N TYR A 593 -8.77 -16.27 10.25
CA TYR A 593 -9.95 -16.29 11.11
C TYR A 593 -10.12 -14.91 11.76
N CYS A 594 -11.38 -14.49 11.90
CA CYS A 594 -11.78 -13.25 12.55
C CYS A 594 -12.90 -13.57 13.55
N GLN A 595 -12.79 -13.07 14.78
CA GLN A 595 -13.83 -13.19 15.79
C GLN A 595 -15.16 -12.65 15.24
N ALA A 596 -16.27 -13.37 15.46
CA ALA A 596 -17.59 -13.26 14.81
C ALA A 596 -17.82 -14.24 13.64
N MET A 597 -16.80 -14.69 12.92
CA MET A 597 -16.98 -15.74 11.88
C MET A 597 -17.56 -17.03 12.48
N ASN A 598 -17.21 -17.36 13.72
CA ASN A 598 -17.76 -18.47 14.48
C ASN A 598 -19.29 -18.38 14.65
N ILE A 599 -19.81 -17.19 15.01
CA ILE A 599 -21.26 -16.96 15.21
C ILE A 599 -22.02 -17.17 13.89
N VAL A 600 -21.53 -16.56 12.79
CA VAL A 600 -22.20 -16.71 11.49
C VAL A 600 -22.10 -18.16 10.99
N THR A 601 -20.93 -18.79 11.10
CA THR A 601 -20.72 -20.18 10.66
C THR A 601 -21.57 -21.18 11.44
N SER A 602 -21.78 -20.97 12.75
CA SER A 602 -22.74 -21.75 13.53
C SER A 602 -24.14 -21.70 12.92
N VAL A 603 -24.62 -20.54 12.47
CA VAL A 603 -25.94 -20.40 11.85
C VAL A 603 -26.01 -21.01 10.45
N LEU A 604 -24.94 -20.90 9.65
CA LEU A 604 -24.85 -21.58 8.35
C LEU A 604 -24.95 -23.12 8.50
N LEU A 605 -24.28 -23.67 9.52
CA LEU A 605 -24.32 -25.11 9.86
C LEU A 605 -25.68 -25.59 10.37
N LEU A 606 -26.58 -24.72 10.83
CA LEU A 606 -27.94 -25.14 11.18
C LEU A 606 -28.76 -25.50 9.95
N TYR A 607 -28.61 -24.75 8.85
CA TYR A 607 -29.47 -24.85 7.66
C TYR A 607 -28.82 -25.58 6.47
N GLY A 608 -27.49 -25.71 6.41
CA GLY A 608 -26.75 -26.46 5.41
C GLY A 608 -25.78 -27.49 6.02
N SER A 609 -25.40 -28.50 5.25
CA SER A 609 -24.32 -29.44 5.58
C SER A 609 -22.95 -28.74 5.71
N GLU A 610 -21.93 -29.44 6.18
CA GLU A 610 -20.59 -28.84 6.39
C GLU A 610 -19.98 -28.22 5.12
N GLU A 611 -20.08 -28.89 3.96
CA GLU A 611 -19.59 -28.33 2.70
C GLU A 611 -20.42 -27.13 2.24
N GLU A 612 -21.75 -27.18 2.39
CA GLU A 612 -22.64 -26.06 2.05
C GLU A 612 -22.36 -24.83 2.94
N ALA A 613 -22.16 -25.04 4.24
CA ALA A 613 -21.81 -23.99 5.19
C ALA A 613 -20.42 -23.39 4.89
N PHE A 614 -19.45 -24.22 4.48
CA PHE A 614 -18.13 -23.77 4.01
C PHE A 614 -18.25 -22.88 2.76
N TRP A 615 -18.99 -23.29 1.74
CA TRP A 615 -19.15 -22.47 0.52
C TRP A 615 -19.98 -21.20 0.76
N LEU A 616 -20.92 -21.22 1.72
CA LEU A 616 -21.60 -20.00 2.20
C LEU A 616 -20.65 -19.05 2.93
N LEU A 617 -19.72 -19.56 3.76
CA LEU A 617 -18.69 -18.75 4.42
C LEU A 617 -17.70 -18.14 3.41
N VAL A 618 -17.27 -18.91 2.41
CA VAL A 618 -16.46 -18.41 1.27
C VAL A 618 -17.21 -17.29 0.54
N ALA A 619 -18.49 -17.49 0.22
CA ALA A 619 -19.30 -16.46 -0.43
C ALA A 619 -19.48 -15.20 0.44
N LEU A 620 -19.67 -15.36 1.75
CA LEU A 620 -19.79 -14.27 2.70
C LEU A 620 -18.51 -13.43 2.72
N CYS A 621 -17.38 -14.02 3.08
CA CYS A 621 -16.13 -13.31 3.34
C CYS A 621 -15.39 -12.87 2.07
N GLU A 622 -15.46 -13.64 0.97
CA GLU A 622 -14.73 -13.32 -0.25
C GLU A 622 -15.55 -12.51 -1.27
N ARG A 623 -16.89 -12.48 -1.18
CA ARG A 623 -17.75 -11.92 -2.24
C ARG A 623 -18.82 -10.93 -1.75
N MET A 624 -19.53 -11.22 -0.66
CA MET A 624 -20.65 -10.38 -0.19
C MET A 624 -20.20 -9.28 0.79
N LEU A 625 -19.22 -9.58 1.64
CA LEU A 625 -18.61 -8.69 2.62
C LEU A 625 -17.07 -8.69 2.44
N PRO A 626 -16.56 -8.16 1.31
CA PRO A 626 -15.12 -8.00 1.13
C PRO A 626 -14.54 -7.10 2.23
N ASP A 627 -13.31 -7.41 2.64
CA ASP A 627 -12.52 -6.66 3.62
C ASP A 627 -13.12 -6.63 5.06
N TYR A 628 -14.28 -7.25 5.32
CA TYR A 628 -14.93 -7.28 6.64
C TYR A 628 -14.17 -8.12 7.67
N TYR A 629 -13.75 -9.31 7.27
CA TYR A 629 -13.21 -10.33 8.18
C TYR A 629 -11.67 -10.44 8.11
N ASN A 630 -10.98 -9.42 7.60
CA ASN A 630 -9.52 -9.35 7.70
C ASN A 630 -9.09 -8.82 9.08
N THR A 631 -7.79 -8.91 9.39
CA THR A 631 -7.22 -8.52 10.69
C THR A 631 -7.45 -7.06 11.11
N ARG A 632 -7.86 -6.19 10.17
CA ARG A 632 -8.13 -4.75 10.39
C ARG A 632 -9.61 -4.40 10.26
N VAL A 633 -10.48 -5.39 10.01
CA VAL A 633 -11.94 -5.28 9.77
C VAL A 633 -12.35 -4.11 8.86
N VAL A 634 -11.54 -3.81 7.85
CA VAL A 634 -11.60 -2.55 7.09
C VAL A 634 -12.96 -2.32 6.45
N GLY A 635 -13.55 -3.36 5.85
CA GLY A 635 -14.87 -3.26 5.20
C GLY A 635 -15.99 -2.91 6.19
N ALA A 636 -15.92 -3.44 7.41
CA ALA A 636 -16.91 -3.14 8.45
C ALA A 636 -16.76 -1.70 8.98
N LEU A 637 -15.52 -1.20 9.12
CA LEU A 637 -15.24 0.20 9.46
C LEU A 637 -15.65 1.17 8.34
N VAL A 638 -15.54 0.76 7.07
CA VAL A 638 -16.02 1.54 5.92
C VAL A 638 -17.54 1.68 5.97
N ASP A 639 -18.26 0.57 6.15
CA ASP A 639 -19.72 0.60 6.18
C ASP A 639 -20.27 1.18 7.52
N GLN A 640 -19.48 1.19 8.60
CA GLN A 640 -19.72 2.07 9.77
C GLN A 640 -19.68 3.54 9.35
N GLY A 641 -18.63 4.00 8.67
CA GLY A 641 -18.54 5.38 8.18
C GLY A 641 -19.67 5.76 7.21
N ILE A 642 -20.26 4.78 6.51
CA ILE A 642 -21.49 4.95 5.74
C ILE A 642 -22.72 5.03 6.66
N PHE A 643 -22.81 4.19 7.69
CA PHE A 643 -23.92 4.24 8.65
C PHE A 643 -23.97 5.56 9.43
N GLU A 644 -22.82 6.15 9.77
CA GLU A 644 -22.71 7.51 10.32
C GLU A 644 -23.19 8.58 9.33
N GLU A 645 -22.76 8.48 8.07
CA GLU A 645 -23.17 9.38 6.98
C GLU A 645 -24.68 9.28 6.70
N LEU A 646 -25.25 8.08 6.68
CA LEU A 646 -26.68 7.83 6.54
C LEU A 646 -27.48 8.27 7.76
N THR A 647 -26.96 8.09 8.98
CA THR A 647 -27.64 8.55 10.21
C THR A 647 -27.73 10.08 10.22
N ARG A 648 -26.71 10.78 9.75
CA ARG A 648 -26.74 12.23 9.57
C ARG A 648 -27.73 12.67 8.50
N ASP A 649 -27.76 11.98 7.37
CA ASP A 649 -28.55 12.41 6.20
C ASP A 649 -30.05 12.03 6.33
N PHE A 650 -30.39 10.94 7.04
CA PHE A 650 -31.77 10.50 7.27
C PHE A 650 -32.32 10.81 8.68
N LEU A 651 -31.48 10.81 9.72
CA LEU A 651 -31.88 11.00 11.12
C LEU A 651 -31.13 12.20 11.77
N PRO A 652 -31.10 13.39 11.14
CA PRO A 652 -30.20 14.49 11.52
C PRO A 652 -30.34 14.96 12.97
N GLN A 653 -31.54 14.88 13.55
CA GLN A 653 -31.79 15.25 14.95
C GLN A 653 -31.03 14.36 15.95
N LEU A 654 -30.82 13.09 15.58
CA LEU A 654 -30.17 12.07 16.40
C LEU A 654 -28.65 12.02 16.15
N SER A 655 -28.19 12.41 14.95
CA SER A 655 -26.81 12.27 14.52
C SER A 655 -25.79 12.98 15.40
N GLU A 656 -26.04 14.25 15.78
CA GLU A 656 -25.14 15.02 16.64
C GLU A 656 -24.99 14.35 18.01
N LYS A 657 -26.14 13.99 18.62
CA LYS A 657 -26.20 13.31 19.91
C LYS A 657 -25.52 11.93 19.92
N MET A 658 -25.66 11.14 18.84
CA MET A 658 -24.99 9.84 18.72
C MET A 658 -23.49 9.95 18.41
N GLN A 659 -23.05 11.06 17.80
CA GLN A 659 -21.64 11.35 17.60
C GLN A 659 -20.97 11.79 18.92
N ASP A 660 -21.62 12.68 19.68
CA ASP A 660 -21.15 13.13 21.00
C ASP A 660 -21.02 11.98 22.01
N LEU A 661 -21.94 11.02 21.96
CA LEU A 661 -21.92 9.82 22.81
C LEU A 661 -21.05 8.68 22.26
N GLY A 662 -20.49 8.79 21.06
CA GLY A 662 -19.67 7.73 20.41
C GLY A 662 -20.41 6.45 19.99
N VAL A 663 -21.69 6.31 20.34
CA VAL A 663 -22.50 5.07 20.31
C VAL A 663 -22.43 4.31 18.98
N ILE A 664 -22.38 5.00 17.83
CA ILE A 664 -22.35 4.35 16.51
C ILE A 664 -21.05 3.53 16.33
N SER A 665 -19.91 4.00 16.85
CA SER A 665 -18.65 3.24 16.81
C SER A 665 -18.71 1.97 17.68
N SER A 666 -19.47 1.99 18.77
CA SER A 666 -19.56 0.86 19.71
C SER A 666 -20.56 -0.22 19.27
N ILE A 667 -21.68 0.15 18.64
CA ILE A 667 -22.68 -0.81 18.14
C ILE A 667 -22.29 -1.45 16.79
N SER A 668 -21.78 -0.66 15.85
CA SER A 668 -21.72 -1.00 14.42
C SER A 668 -20.98 -2.30 14.13
N LEU A 669 -19.77 -2.49 14.67
CA LEU A 669 -18.99 -3.70 14.45
C LEU A 669 -19.71 -4.96 14.95
N SER A 670 -20.40 -4.89 16.10
CA SER A 670 -21.16 -6.03 16.64
C SER A 670 -22.35 -6.39 15.76
N TRP A 671 -23.07 -5.39 15.24
CA TRP A 671 -24.22 -5.57 14.34
C TRP A 671 -23.78 -6.08 12.97
N PHE A 672 -22.70 -5.53 12.41
CA PHE A 672 -22.31 -5.75 11.02
C PHE A 672 -21.46 -7.01 10.83
N LEU A 673 -20.53 -7.33 11.74
CA LEU A 673 -19.71 -8.55 11.63
C LEU A 673 -20.52 -9.83 11.89
N THR A 674 -21.59 -9.74 12.70
CA THR A 674 -22.47 -10.89 13.03
C THR A 674 -23.78 -10.92 12.25
N LEU A 675 -24.08 -9.93 11.40
CA LEU A 675 -25.40 -9.78 10.76
C LEU A 675 -26.56 -9.77 11.78
N PHE A 676 -26.37 -9.02 12.88
CA PHE A 676 -27.21 -8.98 14.09
C PHE A 676 -27.33 -10.28 14.91
N LEU A 677 -26.70 -11.39 14.50
CA LEU A 677 -26.86 -12.70 15.15
C LEU A 677 -26.39 -12.77 16.63
N SER A 678 -25.58 -11.81 17.10
CA SER A 678 -25.12 -11.76 18.50
C SER A 678 -25.80 -10.69 19.37
N VAL A 679 -26.84 -10.01 18.87
CA VAL A 679 -27.45 -8.86 19.57
C VAL A 679 -28.98 -8.89 19.62
N MET A 680 -29.63 -9.88 18.99
CA MET A 680 -31.09 -10.04 18.99
C MET A 680 -31.48 -11.52 18.95
N PRO A 681 -32.75 -11.88 19.27
CA PRO A 681 -33.20 -13.27 19.24
C PRO A 681 -32.95 -13.97 17.90
N PHE A 682 -32.36 -15.17 17.95
CA PHE A 682 -31.96 -15.98 16.78
C PHE A 682 -33.06 -16.08 15.69
N GLU A 683 -34.29 -16.39 16.10
CA GLU A 683 -35.45 -16.54 15.21
C GLU A 683 -35.82 -15.25 14.45
N SER A 684 -35.41 -14.08 14.94
CA SER A 684 -35.55 -12.78 14.27
C SER A 684 -34.33 -12.47 13.41
N ALA A 685 -33.12 -12.69 13.95
CA ALA A 685 -31.87 -12.45 13.24
C ALA A 685 -31.76 -13.26 11.94
N VAL A 686 -32.23 -14.51 11.92
CA VAL A 686 -32.23 -15.37 10.73
C VAL A 686 -33.10 -14.77 9.60
N VAL A 687 -34.15 -14.00 9.89
CA VAL A 687 -34.96 -13.32 8.86
C VAL A 687 -34.19 -12.13 8.26
N ILE A 688 -33.32 -11.47 9.03
CA ILE A 688 -32.36 -10.49 8.49
C ILE A 688 -31.32 -11.19 7.61
N VAL A 689 -30.83 -12.37 8.00
CA VAL A 689 -29.89 -13.18 7.20
C VAL A 689 -30.53 -13.67 5.88
N ASP A 690 -31.80 -14.08 5.89
CA ASP A 690 -32.58 -14.35 4.67
C ASP A 690 -32.56 -13.15 3.70
N CYS A 691 -32.83 -11.95 4.23
CA CYS A 691 -32.82 -10.70 3.45
C CYS A 691 -31.40 -10.31 2.99
N PHE A 692 -30.39 -10.49 3.83
CA PHE A 692 -28.99 -10.22 3.52
C PHE A 692 -28.49 -11.12 2.39
N PHE A 693 -28.80 -12.42 2.41
CA PHE A 693 -28.44 -13.31 1.31
C PHE A 693 -29.10 -12.89 -0.01
N TYR A 694 -30.27 -12.23 0.02
CA TYR A 694 -30.89 -11.68 -1.18
C TYR A 694 -30.31 -10.30 -1.59
N GLU A 695 -30.09 -9.35 -0.68
CA GLU A 695 -29.77 -7.93 -1.02
C GLU A 695 -28.36 -7.44 -0.65
N GLY A 696 -27.58 -8.22 0.10
CA GLY A 696 -26.26 -7.81 0.62
C GLY A 696 -26.38 -6.74 1.71
N ILE A 697 -25.35 -5.92 1.88
CA ILE A 697 -25.23 -5.01 3.03
C ILE A 697 -26.36 -3.97 3.14
N LYS A 698 -27.05 -3.64 2.04
CA LYS A 698 -28.09 -2.61 2.00
C LYS A 698 -29.15 -2.80 3.09
N VAL A 699 -29.65 -4.03 3.27
CA VAL A 699 -30.68 -4.30 4.29
C VAL A 699 -30.15 -4.17 5.72
N ILE A 700 -28.87 -4.48 5.95
CA ILE A 700 -28.24 -4.32 7.27
C ILE A 700 -28.20 -2.82 7.65
N LEU A 701 -27.83 -1.95 6.72
CA LEU A 701 -27.86 -0.50 6.91
C LEU A 701 -29.29 0.03 7.08
N GLN A 702 -30.26 -0.43 6.27
CA GLN A 702 -31.68 -0.02 6.41
C GLN A 702 -32.27 -0.45 7.77
N VAL A 703 -31.99 -1.66 8.24
CA VAL A 703 -32.45 -2.15 9.56
C VAL A 703 -31.75 -1.40 10.69
N ALA A 704 -30.44 -1.14 10.60
CA ALA A 704 -29.71 -0.34 11.59
C ALA A 704 -30.30 1.09 11.73
N LEU A 705 -30.64 1.75 10.61
CA LEU A 705 -31.35 3.04 10.62
C LEU A 705 -32.74 2.93 11.24
N ALA A 706 -33.50 1.86 10.96
CA ALA A 706 -34.83 1.66 11.54
C ALA A 706 -34.79 1.41 13.05
N ILE A 707 -33.75 0.75 13.56
CA ILE A 707 -33.54 0.56 15.01
C ILE A 707 -33.24 1.92 15.69
N LEU A 708 -32.40 2.77 15.09
CA LEU A 708 -32.12 4.11 15.63
C LEU A 708 -33.36 5.02 15.59
N ASP A 709 -34.09 5.02 14.47
CA ASP A 709 -35.35 5.75 14.29
C ASP A 709 -36.42 5.34 15.31
N ALA A 710 -36.61 4.03 15.54
CA ALA A 710 -37.57 3.50 16.49
C ALA A 710 -37.26 3.83 17.97
N ASN A 711 -36.01 4.16 18.29
CA ASN A 711 -35.57 4.51 19.65
C ASN A 711 -35.21 5.99 19.82
N MET A 712 -35.44 6.83 18.80
CA MET A 712 -34.94 8.21 18.73
C MET A 712 -35.24 9.06 19.97
N GLU A 713 -36.48 9.05 20.47
CA GLU A 713 -36.87 9.85 21.65
C GLU A 713 -36.12 9.44 22.92
N GLN A 714 -35.82 8.15 23.10
CA GLN A 714 -35.07 7.65 24.25
C GLN A 714 -33.58 7.98 24.12
N LEU A 715 -33.00 7.77 22.93
CA LEU A 715 -31.59 8.03 22.63
C LEU A 715 -31.23 9.52 22.73
N LEU A 716 -32.16 10.42 22.41
CA LEU A 716 -32.00 11.86 22.63
C LEU A 716 -31.94 12.22 24.13
N GLY A 717 -32.61 11.41 24.98
CA GLY A 717 -32.63 11.59 26.43
C GLY A 717 -31.43 10.99 27.18
N CYS A 718 -30.63 10.11 26.56
CA CYS A 718 -29.47 9.47 27.20
C CYS A 718 -28.39 10.48 27.59
N SER A 719 -27.81 10.32 28.78
CA SER A 719 -26.72 11.14 29.32
C SER A 719 -25.36 10.65 28.86
N ASP A 720 -25.17 9.33 28.75
CA ASP A 720 -23.92 8.67 28.39
C ASP A 720 -24.12 7.50 27.38
N GLU A 721 -22.99 6.94 26.94
CA GLU A 721 -22.92 5.80 26.02
C GLU A 721 -23.60 4.53 26.58
N GLY A 722 -23.42 4.25 27.88
CA GLY A 722 -23.93 3.06 28.54
C GLY A 722 -25.46 3.04 28.65
N GLU A 723 -26.06 4.20 28.92
CA GLU A 723 -27.53 4.37 28.84
C GLU A 723 -28.04 4.07 27.43
N ALA A 724 -27.41 4.61 26.39
CA ALA A 724 -27.81 4.40 25.00
C ALA A 724 -27.63 2.93 24.54
N MET A 725 -26.52 2.30 24.90
CA MET A 725 -26.28 0.86 24.69
C MET A 725 -27.36 0.02 25.40
N THR A 726 -27.78 0.41 26.60
CA THR A 726 -28.83 -0.29 27.37
C THR A 726 -30.21 -0.13 26.73
N VAL A 727 -30.54 1.04 26.16
CA VAL A 727 -31.77 1.25 25.38
C VAL A 727 -31.78 0.36 24.13
N LEU A 728 -30.70 0.38 23.35
CA LEU A 728 -30.60 -0.40 22.10
C LEU A 728 -30.62 -1.91 22.35
N GLY A 729 -29.87 -2.40 23.34
CA GLY A 729 -29.89 -3.81 23.73
C GLY A 729 -31.29 -4.26 24.16
N ARG A 730 -31.94 -3.50 25.07
CA ARG A 730 -33.31 -3.79 25.52
C ARG A 730 -34.33 -3.81 24.37
N TYR A 731 -34.19 -2.92 23.39
CA TYR A 731 -35.04 -2.93 22.19
C TYR A 731 -34.80 -4.21 21.36
N LEU A 732 -33.55 -4.53 21.05
CA LEU A 732 -33.18 -5.66 20.21
C LEU A 732 -33.53 -7.01 20.83
N ASP A 733 -33.33 -7.19 22.14
CA ASP A 733 -33.75 -8.38 22.90
C ASP A 733 -35.29 -8.59 22.84
N ASN A 734 -36.08 -7.57 22.48
CA ASN A 734 -37.54 -7.62 22.34
C ASN A 734 -38.03 -7.56 20.87
N VAL A 735 -37.14 -7.67 19.88
CA VAL A 735 -37.51 -7.90 18.47
C VAL A 735 -37.73 -9.39 18.26
N VAL A 736 -38.99 -9.81 18.21
CA VAL A 736 -39.42 -11.22 18.20
C VAL A 736 -40.02 -11.63 16.85
N ASN A 737 -39.84 -12.89 16.46
CA ASN A 737 -40.48 -13.47 15.28
C ASN A 737 -41.84 -14.07 15.67
N LYS A 738 -42.93 -13.33 15.47
CA LYS A 738 -44.30 -13.77 15.84
C LYS A 738 -44.87 -14.84 14.88
N GLN A 739 -44.04 -15.37 13.98
CA GLN A 739 -44.38 -16.45 13.04
C GLN A 739 -43.61 -17.75 13.28
N SER A 740 -42.48 -17.73 13.99
CA SER A 740 -41.61 -18.91 14.16
C SER A 740 -42.34 -20.08 14.82
N VAL A 741 -42.04 -21.30 14.35
CA VAL A 741 -42.52 -22.56 14.95
C VAL A 741 -41.68 -23.00 16.16
N SER A 742 -40.43 -22.59 16.24
CA SER A 742 -39.52 -22.90 17.35
C SER A 742 -39.99 -22.32 18.69
N PRO A 743 -39.62 -22.93 19.83
CA PRO A 743 -39.66 -22.25 21.12
C PRO A 743 -38.65 -21.09 21.12
N PRO A 744 -38.97 -19.92 21.69
CA PRO A 744 -38.02 -18.81 21.78
C PRO A 744 -36.85 -19.22 22.68
N ILE A 745 -35.64 -19.17 22.13
CA ILE A 745 -34.39 -19.33 22.89
C ILE A 745 -34.09 -17.97 23.53
N PRO A 746 -34.11 -17.82 24.87
CA PRO A 746 -33.93 -16.53 25.52
C PRO A 746 -32.44 -16.15 25.58
N HIS A 747 -32.08 -15.10 24.86
CA HIS A 747 -30.71 -14.59 24.78
C HIS A 747 -30.15 -14.24 26.18
N LEU A 748 -28.92 -14.63 26.46
CA LEU A 748 -28.28 -14.47 27.78
C LEU A 748 -28.24 -13.02 28.26
N HIS A 749 -28.19 -12.05 27.33
CA HIS A 749 -28.26 -10.62 27.65
C HIS A 749 -29.65 -10.20 28.15
N ALA A 750 -30.72 -10.65 27.49
CA ALA A 750 -32.11 -10.37 27.88
C ALA A 750 -32.39 -10.82 29.33
N LEU A 751 -31.85 -11.98 29.73
CA LEU A 751 -31.94 -12.54 31.10
C LEU A 751 -31.18 -11.73 32.16
N LEU A 752 -30.29 -10.82 31.75
CA LEU A 752 -29.50 -9.95 32.64
C LEU A 752 -29.99 -8.50 32.63
N THR A 753 -30.74 -8.07 31.61
CA THR A 753 -31.25 -6.69 31.47
C THR A 753 -32.76 -6.53 31.64
N SER A 754 -33.50 -7.62 31.89
CA SER A 754 -34.92 -7.59 32.24
C SER A 754 -35.15 -6.91 33.59
N GLY A 755 -35.73 -5.71 33.58
CA GLY A 755 -36.33 -5.09 34.77
C GLY A 755 -37.73 -5.63 35.06
N ASP A 756 -38.38 -5.11 36.10
CA ASP A 756 -39.71 -5.59 36.55
C ASP A 756 -40.85 -5.37 35.53
N ASP A 757 -40.71 -4.41 34.62
CA ASP A 757 -41.66 -4.15 33.52
C ASP A 757 -41.08 -4.62 32.17
N PRO A 758 -41.74 -5.54 31.43
CA PRO A 758 -41.30 -6.01 30.12
C PRO A 758 -41.59 -4.97 29.01
N PRO A 759 -40.65 -4.73 28.07
CA PRO A 759 -40.88 -3.87 26.91
C PRO A 759 -41.98 -4.39 25.96
N THR A 760 -42.40 -3.54 25.01
CA THR A 760 -43.36 -3.93 23.97
C THR A 760 -42.68 -4.74 22.87
N GLU A 761 -43.12 -5.98 22.66
CA GLU A 761 -42.64 -6.87 21.57
C GLU A 761 -42.81 -6.24 20.17
N VAL A 762 -41.71 -6.05 19.45
CA VAL A 762 -41.71 -5.66 18.04
C VAL A 762 -41.68 -6.92 17.17
N ASP A 763 -42.54 -7.04 16.14
CA ASP A 763 -42.43 -8.15 15.18
C ASP A 763 -41.32 -7.83 14.17
N ILE A 764 -40.43 -8.79 13.89
CA ILE A 764 -39.32 -8.61 12.93
C ILE A 764 -39.83 -8.21 11.53
N PHE A 765 -41.01 -8.69 11.14
CA PHE A 765 -41.63 -8.35 9.86
C PHE A 765 -42.14 -6.90 9.80
N ASP A 766 -42.57 -6.32 10.92
CA ASP A 766 -42.93 -4.91 10.99
C ASP A 766 -41.68 -4.03 10.96
N LEU A 767 -40.59 -4.42 11.63
CA LEU A 767 -39.30 -3.73 11.57
C LEU A 767 -38.71 -3.72 10.15
N LEU A 768 -38.72 -4.87 9.46
CA LEU A 768 -38.31 -4.99 8.05
C LEU A 768 -39.21 -4.18 7.12
N LYS A 769 -40.53 -4.17 7.36
CA LYS A 769 -41.45 -3.33 6.58
C LYS A 769 -41.12 -1.84 6.76
N VAL A 770 -40.96 -1.37 8.00
CA VAL A 770 -40.63 0.03 8.31
C VAL A 770 -39.29 0.44 7.70
N SER A 771 -38.29 -0.44 7.72
CA SER A 771 -36.97 -0.12 7.14
C SER A 771 -37.02 0.05 5.62
N TYR A 772 -37.76 -0.81 4.91
CA TYR A 772 -37.97 -0.66 3.46
C TYR A 772 -38.90 0.50 3.12
N GLU A 773 -39.92 0.81 3.93
CA GLU A 773 -40.80 1.97 3.68
C GLU A 773 -40.07 3.30 3.89
N LYS A 774 -39.43 3.50 5.05
CA LYS A 774 -38.73 4.77 5.40
C LYS A 774 -37.44 5.00 4.62
N PHE A 775 -36.64 3.95 4.38
CA PHE A 775 -35.31 4.07 3.75
C PHE A 775 -35.28 3.47 2.33
N SER A 776 -36.42 3.50 1.63
CA SER A 776 -36.60 3.04 0.24
C SER A 776 -35.71 3.74 -0.78
N SER A 777 -35.25 4.96 -0.50
CA SER A 777 -34.40 5.75 -1.40
C SER A 777 -32.92 5.34 -1.39
N LEU A 778 -32.48 4.44 -0.51
CA LEU A 778 -31.10 3.96 -0.46
C LEU A 778 -30.88 2.89 -1.55
N ARG A 779 -30.01 3.18 -2.52
CA ARG A 779 -29.70 2.25 -3.63
C ARG A 779 -28.30 1.65 -3.49
N ALA A 780 -28.07 0.49 -4.09
CA ALA A 780 -26.76 -0.17 -4.05
C ALA A 780 -25.65 0.67 -4.72
N GLU A 781 -25.98 1.39 -5.81
CA GLU A 781 -25.04 2.29 -6.49
C GLU A 781 -24.54 3.43 -5.58
N ASP A 782 -25.39 3.91 -4.65
CA ASP A 782 -25.05 5.00 -3.76
C ASP A 782 -24.15 4.50 -2.61
N ILE A 783 -24.41 3.29 -2.11
CA ILE A 783 -23.54 2.61 -1.14
C ILE A 783 -22.14 2.40 -1.70
N GLU A 784 -21.98 1.90 -2.94
CA GLU A 784 -20.65 1.70 -3.53
C GLU A 784 -19.87 3.02 -3.75
N GLN A 785 -20.57 4.12 -4.05
CA GLN A 785 -19.94 5.45 -4.10
C GLN A 785 -19.49 5.93 -2.72
N MET A 786 -20.32 5.74 -1.68
CA MET A 786 -19.95 6.07 -0.30
C MET A 786 -18.82 5.15 0.22
N ARG A 787 -18.77 3.88 -0.18
CA ARG A 787 -17.69 2.93 0.16
C ARG A 787 -16.32 3.44 -0.28
N PHE A 788 -16.19 3.98 -1.50
CA PHE A 788 -14.93 4.60 -1.92
C PHE A 788 -14.53 5.79 -1.03
N LYS A 789 -15.45 6.74 -0.83
CA LYS A 789 -15.25 7.95 -0.01
C LYS A 789 -14.86 7.62 1.44
N GLN A 790 -15.48 6.59 2.03
CA GLN A 790 -15.25 6.19 3.42
C GLN A 790 -14.00 5.30 3.56
N ARG A 791 -13.70 4.42 2.60
CA ARG A 791 -12.43 3.64 2.55
C ARG A 791 -11.20 4.54 2.63
N LEU A 792 -11.23 5.68 1.92
CA LEU A 792 -10.14 6.68 1.95
C LEU A 792 -9.88 7.20 3.38
N LYS A 793 -10.95 7.59 4.11
CA LYS A 793 -10.84 8.05 5.50
C LYS A 793 -10.42 6.96 6.47
N VAL A 794 -11.01 5.76 6.36
CA VAL A 794 -10.77 4.64 7.27
C VAL A 794 -9.31 4.19 7.22
N ILE A 795 -8.74 4.03 6.02
CA ILE A 795 -7.34 3.63 5.86
C ILE A 795 -6.39 4.70 6.43
N GLN A 796 -6.72 5.98 6.29
CA GLN A 796 -5.91 7.05 6.88
C GLN A 796 -6.05 7.13 8.40
N SER A 797 -7.24 6.89 8.96
CA SER A 797 -7.46 6.78 10.41
C SER A 797 -6.67 5.59 11.01
N LEU A 798 -6.63 4.45 10.30
CA LEU A 798 -5.81 3.30 10.66
C LEU A 798 -4.31 3.64 10.60
N GLU A 799 -3.84 4.28 9.53
CA GLU A 799 -2.41 4.64 9.37
C GLU A 799 -1.95 5.76 10.33
N ASP A 800 -2.81 6.72 10.70
CA ASP A 800 -2.52 7.69 11.76
C ASP A 800 -2.58 7.08 13.15
N THR A 801 -3.37 6.02 13.34
CA THR A 801 -3.38 5.24 14.59
C THR A 801 -2.14 4.33 14.68
N ALA A 802 -1.66 3.80 13.55
CA ALA A 802 -0.38 3.12 13.44
C ALA A 802 0.78 4.06 13.76
N LYS A 803 0.88 5.22 13.09
CA LYS A 803 1.89 6.28 13.38
C LYS A 803 1.93 6.64 14.86
N ARG A 804 0.79 7.02 15.45
CA ARG A 804 0.71 7.41 16.86
C ARG A 804 1.04 6.27 17.82
N SER A 805 0.82 5.01 17.41
CA SER A 805 1.20 3.83 18.22
C SER A 805 2.69 3.52 18.12
N VAL A 806 3.30 3.69 16.95
CA VAL A 806 4.76 3.62 16.75
C VAL A 806 5.46 4.70 17.57
N VAL A 807 5.07 5.96 17.41
CA VAL A 807 5.70 7.10 18.11
C VAL A 807 5.54 6.99 19.62
N ARG A 808 4.41 6.48 20.13
CA ARG A 808 4.22 6.21 21.57
C ARG A 808 5.08 5.04 22.09
N ALA A 809 5.53 4.13 21.22
CA ALA A 809 6.39 3.00 21.60
C ALA A 809 7.89 3.35 21.60
N ILE A 810 8.27 4.55 21.14
CA ILE A 810 9.64 5.07 21.22
C ILE A 810 9.93 5.59 22.64
N PRO A 811 11.04 5.17 23.28
CA PRO A 811 11.46 5.71 24.58
C PRO A 811 11.62 7.23 24.60
N GLY A 812 11.14 7.88 25.67
CA GLY A 812 11.16 9.34 25.79
C GLY A 812 12.52 9.98 26.10
N ASP A 813 13.56 9.19 26.35
CA ASP A 813 14.94 9.65 26.57
C ASP A 813 15.75 9.82 25.26
N ILE A 814 15.14 9.53 24.11
CA ILE A 814 15.72 9.61 22.75
C ILE A 814 15.81 11.07 22.23
N GLY A 815 15.30 12.06 22.97
CA GLY A 815 15.60 13.49 22.79
C GLY A 815 14.85 14.23 21.68
N PHE A 816 14.34 13.53 20.66
CA PHE A 816 13.41 14.09 19.67
C PHE A 816 12.04 14.39 20.30
N SER A 817 11.39 15.47 19.86
CA SER A 817 10.00 15.77 20.18
C SER A 817 9.01 14.85 19.43
N ILE A 818 7.77 14.76 19.92
CA ILE A 818 6.70 13.98 19.28
C ILE A 818 6.45 14.45 17.85
N GLU A 819 6.52 15.76 17.60
CA GLU A 819 6.35 16.34 16.26
C GLU A 819 7.47 15.90 15.31
N GLU A 820 8.74 15.97 15.74
CA GLU A 820 9.88 15.47 14.95
C GLU A 820 9.80 13.95 14.69
N LEU A 821 9.34 13.16 15.67
CA LEU A 821 9.15 11.71 15.51
C LEU A 821 8.03 11.38 14.50
N GLU A 822 6.91 12.10 14.52
CA GLU A 822 5.87 11.92 13.50
C GLU A 822 6.35 12.35 12.11
N ASP A 823 7.18 13.39 12.03
CA ASP A 823 7.73 13.91 10.78
C ASP A 823 8.81 12.99 10.17
N LEU A 824 9.69 12.42 11.00
CA LEU A 824 10.62 11.37 10.61
C LEU A 824 9.89 10.10 10.14
N TYR A 825 8.81 9.70 10.81
CA TYR A 825 8.03 8.51 10.44
C TYR A 825 7.43 8.64 9.04
N VAL A 826 6.94 9.82 8.65
CA VAL A 826 6.42 10.07 7.31
C VAL A 826 7.50 9.86 6.24
N VAL A 827 8.71 10.40 6.43
CA VAL A 827 9.81 10.24 5.47
C VAL A 827 10.33 8.79 5.43
N PHE A 828 10.47 8.14 6.58
CA PHE A 828 10.85 6.73 6.69
C PHE A 828 9.85 5.82 5.96
N LYS A 829 8.55 6.04 6.15
CA LYS A 829 7.47 5.33 5.44
C LYS A 829 7.49 5.63 3.93
N ALA A 830 7.73 6.88 3.52
CA ALA A 830 7.83 7.23 2.10
C ALA A 830 8.98 6.47 1.42
N LYS A 831 10.15 6.35 2.09
CA LYS A 831 11.26 5.52 1.61
C LYS A 831 10.93 4.04 1.54
N HIS A 832 10.21 3.48 2.52
CA HIS A 832 9.71 2.10 2.47
C HIS A 832 8.83 1.87 1.23
N LEU A 833 7.83 2.73 0.99
CA LEU A 833 6.90 2.59 -0.14
C LEU A 833 7.61 2.75 -1.50
N ALA A 834 8.64 3.58 -1.59
CA ALA A 834 9.39 3.79 -2.84
C ALA A 834 10.00 2.50 -3.41
N SER A 835 10.48 1.56 -2.58
CA SER A 835 10.97 0.25 -3.07
C SER A 835 9.84 -0.72 -3.40
N GLN A 836 8.68 -0.64 -2.75
CA GLN A 836 7.49 -1.41 -3.16
C GLN A 836 6.93 -0.95 -4.51
N TYR A 837 7.12 0.33 -4.86
CA TYR A 837 6.72 0.88 -6.16
C TYR A 837 7.74 0.55 -7.27
N TRP A 838 9.03 0.80 -7.03
CA TRP A 838 10.06 0.82 -8.10
C TRP A 838 11.17 -0.23 -7.95
N GLY A 839 11.15 -1.03 -6.88
CA GLY A 839 12.06 -2.16 -6.73
C GLY A 839 11.86 -3.18 -7.84
N GLY A 840 12.96 -3.55 -8.51
CA GLY A 840 12.98 -4.70 -9.41
C GLY A 840 12.55 -5.98 -8.67
N SER A 841 12.08 -6.99 -9.41
CA SER A 841 11.40 -8.17 -8.84
C SER A 841 12.31 -9.16 -8.07
N ARG A 842 13.03 -8.70 -7.04
CA ARG A 842 13.66 -9.53 -6.01
C ARG A 842 12.54 -10.11 -5.11
N PRO A 843 12.30 -11.44 -5.09
CA PRO A 843 11.21 -12.04 -4.30
C PRO A 843 11.46 -12.06 -2.78
N THR A 844 12.57 -11.49 -2.32
CA THR A 844 13.14 -11.64 -0.98
C THR A 844 12.91 -10.46 -0.05
N ALA A 845 12.49 -9.30 -0.55
CA ALA A 845 11.98 -8.23 0.29
C ALA A 845 10.68 -8.72 0.94
N VAL A 846 10.71 -8.97 2.25
CA VAL A 846 9.56 -9.50 3.01
C VAL A 846 8.36 -8.56 2.80
N ARG A 847 7.32 -9.05 2.12
CA ARG A 847 6.09 -8.27 1.92
C ARG A 847 5.58 -7.84 3.30
N ARG A 848 5.26 -6.55 3.45
CA ARG A 848 4.71 -5.98 4.70
C ARG A 848 3.51 -6.82 5.14
N ASP A 849 3.68 -7.50 6.27
CA ASP A 849 2.66 -8.34 6.90
C ASP A 849 1.79 -7.46 7.82
N PRO A 850 0.49 -7.30 7.52
CA PRO A 850 -0.39 -6.43 8.30
C PRO A 850 -0.69 -6.93 9.71
N SER A 851 -0.37 -8.20 10.03
CA SER A 851 -0.58 -8.84 11.33
C SER A 851 0.55 -8.58 12.33
N LEU A 852 1.72 -8.11 11.86
CA LEU A 852 2.84 -7.76 12.73
C LEU A 852 2.54 -6.53 13.62
N PRO A 853 3.17 -6.42 14.80
CA PRO A 853 3.09 -5.23 15.64
C PRO A 853 3.45 -3.95 14.87
N TYR A 854 2.80 -2.82 15.18
CA TYR A 854 2.92 -1.57 14.40
C TYR A 854 4.37 -1.09 14.14
N LEU A 855 5.31 -1.38 15.04
CA LEU A 855 6.74 -1.09 14.88
C LEU A 855 7.39 -1.82 13.70
N GLU A 856 6.94 -3.05 13.42
CA GLU A 856 7.55 -3.97 12.46
C GLU A 856 6.88 -3.92 11.08
N GLN A 857 5.73 -3.24 10.96
CA GLN A 857 4.97 -3.13 9.70
C GLN A 857 5.68 -2.30 8.62
N TYR A 858 6.66 -1.48 9.01
CA TYR A 858 7.47 -0.70 8.09
C TYR A 858 8.94 -0.85 8.49
N ARG A 859 9.72 -1.44 7.58
CA ARG A 859 11.16 -1.66 7.73
C ARG A 859 11.87 -1.30 6.44
N ILE A 860 13.12 -0.85 6.50
CA ILE A 860 13.91 -0.45 5.34
C ILE A 860 15.17 -1.30 5.19
N ASP A 861 15.54 -1.62 3.96
CA ASP A 861 16.78 -2.32 3.63
C ASP A 861 18.00 -1.39 3.65
N ALA A 862 19.20 -1.97 3.50
CA ALA A 862 20.47 -1.23 3.53
C ALA A 862 20.63 -0.16 2.42
N SER A 863 19.96 -0.31 1.27
CA SER A 863 19.96 0.69 0.20
C SER A 863 19.05 1.88 0.54
N GLN A 864 17.85 1.60 1.03
CA GLN A 864 16.88 2.59 1.49
C GLN A 864 17.42 3.38 2.69
N PHE A 865 18.04 2.68 3.65
CA PHE A 865 18.71 3.29 4.79
C PHE A 865 19.86 4.19 4.33
N ARG A 866 20.67 3.77 3.35
CA ARG A 866 21.78 4.58 2.82
C ARG A 866 21.30 5.90 2.23
N GLU A 867 20.23 5.91 1.44
CA GLU A 867 19.65 7.15 0.92
C GLU A 867 19.10 8.04 2.03
N LEU A 868 18.31 7.46 2.95
CA LEU A 868 17.68 8.20 4.04
C LEU A 868 18.72 8.82 4.99
N PHE A 869 19.73 8.04 5.38
CA PHE A 869 20.86 8.48 6.18
C PHE A 869 21.64 9.59 5.47
N ALA A 870 21.93 9.48 4.17
CA ALA A 870 22.63 10.53 3.43
C ALA A 870 21.85 11.87 3.42
N SER A 871 20.52 11.84 3.35
CA SER A 871 19.68 13.05 3.43
C SER A 871 19.59 13.65 4.84
N LEU A 872 19.55 12.82 5.89
CA LEU A 872 19.25 13.25 7.27
C LEU A 872 20.44 13.29 8.22
N THR A 873 21.60 12.71 7.89
CA THR A 873 22.79 12.68 8.77
C THR A 873 23.28 14.09 9.12
N PRO A 874 23.65 14.38 10.39
CA PRO A 874 24.36 15.62 10.72
C PRO A 874 25.84 15.56 10.30
N TRP A 875 26.37 14.35 10.05
CA TRP A 875 27.74 14.08 9.61
C TRP A 875 27.73 13.68 8.13
N ALA A 876 27.45 14.66 7.25
CA ALA A 876 27.63 14.47 5.81
C ALA A 876 29.13 14.48 5.50
N CYS A 877 29.61 13.45 4.80
CA CYS A 877 31.04 13.22 4.58
C CYS A 877 31.36 13.02 3.08
N GLY A 878 30.70 13.79 2.22
CA GLY A 878 30.79 13.66 0.76
C GLY A 878 30.63 12.21 0.28
N ALA A 879 31.61 11.73 -0.48
CA ALA A 879 31.68 10.37 -1.02
C ALA A 879 31.84 9.26 0.05
N HIS A 880 32.18 9.58 1.30
CA HIS A 880 32.29 8.63 2.41
C HIS A 880 30.97 8.38 3.14
N THR A 881 29.96 9.24 2.94
CA THR A 881 28.62 9.10 3.55
C THR A 881 27.96 7.73 3.30
N PRO A 882 28.04 7.12 2.09
CA PRO A 882 27.53 5.77 1.82
C PRO A 882 28.21 4.65 2.62
N VAL A 883 29.47 4.84 3.01
CA VAL A 883 30.25 3.91 3.83
C VAL A 883 29.77 4.01 5.28
N LEU A 884 29.71 5.21 5.84
CA LEU A 884 29.20 5.43 7.20
C LEU A 884 27.77 4.95 7.38
N ALA A 885 26.90 5.13 6.37
CA ALA A 885 25.57 4.55 6.39
C ALA A 885 25.58 3.01 6.45
N GLY A 886 26.49 2.35 5.71
CA GLY A 886 26.67 0.90 5.74
C GLY A 886 27.31 0.37 7.03
N ARG A 887 28.13 1.18 7.72
CA ARG A 887 28.65 0.88 9.07
C ARG A 887 27.54 1.03 10.12
N MET A 888 26.75 2.10 10.04
CA MET A 888 25.61 2.35 10.94
C MET A 888 24.50 1.30 10.77
N PHE A 889 24.19 0.89 9.54
CA PHE A 889 23.21 -0.17 9.28
C PHE A 889 23.56 -1.46 10.06
N ARG A 890 24.81 -1.92 9.94
CA ARG A 890 25.32 -3.12 10.63
C ARG A 890 25.48 -2.97 12.14
N LEU A 891 25.42 -1.75 12.67
CA LEU A 891 25.41 -1.46 14.10
C LEU A 891 23.99 -1.51 14.69
N LEU A 892 22.97 -1.21 13.87
CA LEU A 892 21.56 -1.19 14.27
C LEU A 892 20.83 -2.51 13.99
N ASP A 893 21.29 -3.29 12.99
CA ASP A 893 20.81 -4.64 12.67
C ASP A 893 21.30 -5.67 13.73
N GLU A 894 20.84 -5.52 14.98
CA GLU A 894 21.19 -6.42 16.09
C GLU A 894 20.63 -7.84 15.89
N ASN A 895 19.47 -7.95 15.21
CA ASN A 895 18.77 -9.21 14.99
C ASN A 895 19.31 -9.99 13.77
N LYS A 896 20.03 -9.32 12.85
CA LYS A 896 20.65 -9.84 11.62
C LYS A 896 19.64 -10.32 10.56
N ASP A 897 18.46 -9.71 10.51
CA ASP A 897 17.46 -9.94 9.47
C ASP A 897 17.61 -9.02 8.25
N SER A 898 18.65 -8.16 8.25
CA SER A 898 19.00 -7.26 7.14
C SER A 898 17.93 -6.23 6.79
N LEU A 899 17.08 -5.88 7.77
CA LEU A 899 16.12 -4.79 7.72
C LEU A 899 16.21 -3.96 9.00
N ILE A 900 15.89 -2.66 8.91
CA ILE A 900 15.82 -1.75 10.06
C ILE A 900 14.39 -1.23 10.22
N ASN A 901 13.83 -1.34 11.43
CA ASN A 901 12.55 -0.74 11.80
C ASN A 901 12.70 0.73 12.24
N PHE A 902 11.58 1.42 12.45
CA PHE A 902 11.62 2.86 12.76
C PHE A 902 12.25 3.17 14.13
N LYS A 903 12.16 2.28 15.12
CA LYS A 903 12.74 2.48 16.45
C LYS A 903 14.26 2.42 16.39
N GLU A 904 14.82 1.41 15.71
CA GLU A 904 16.26 1.28 15.45
C GLU A 904 16.80 2.50 14.69
N PHE A 905 16.14 2.89 13.60
CA PHE A 905 16.49 4.07 12.81
C PHE A 905 16.58 5.35 13.67
N VAL A 906 15.52 5.66 14.43
CA VAL A 906 15.47 6.85 15.29
C VAL A 906 16.52 6.76 16.41
N THR A 907 16.77 5.58 16.99
CA THR A 907 17.76 5.39 18.06
C THR A 907 19.17 5.69 17.56
N GLY A 908 19.55 5.21 16.37
CA GLY A 908 20.85 5.53 15.76
C GLY A 908 21.00 7.02 15.43
N MET A 909 19.95 7.66 14.92
CA MET A 909 19.95 9.09 14.60
C MET A 909 20.01 10.00 15.84
N SER A 910 19.38 9.56 16.94
CA SER A 910 19.33 10.29 18.22
C SER A 910 20.73 10.57 18.79
N GLY A 911 21.60 9.55 18.83
CA GLY A 911 22.97 9.72 19.34
C GLY A 911 23.78 10.76 18.57
N MET A 912 23.48 10.97 17.29
CA MET A 912 24.17 11.95 16.42
C MET A 912 23.65 13.38 16.61
N TYR A 913 22.35 13.54 16.90
CA TYR A 913 21.68 14.85 17.04
C TYR A 913 21.63 15.35 18.49
N HIS A 914 21.16 14.51 19.42
CA HIS A 914 20.83 14.88 20.80
C HIS A 914 21.82 14.35 21.84
N GLY A 915 22.73 13.44 21.46
CA GLY A 915 23.83 13.00 22.32
C GLY A 915 24.74 14.16 22.75
N ASP A 916 25.37 14.03 23.92
CA ASP A 916 26.46 14.93 24.31
C ASP A 916 27.77 14.57 23.56
N LEU A 917 28.86 15.30 23.84
CA LEU A 917 30.18 15.03 23.26
C LEU A 917 30.63 13.57 23.47
N THR A 918 30.32 12.98 24.63
CA THR A 918 30.72 11.62 24.99
C THR A 918 29.93 10.61 24.18
N GLU A 919 28.60 10.72 24.13
CA GLU A 919 27.77 9.77 23.38
C GLU A 919 27.94 9.93 21.85
N LYS A 920 28.17 11.14 21.33
CA LYS A 920 28.54 11.36 19.92
C LYS A 920 29.86 10.68 19.55
N LEU A 921 30.91 10.86 20.37
CA LEU A 921 32.20 10.20 20.15
C LEU A 921 32.11 8.68 20.35
N LYS A 922 31.28 8.20 21.28
CA LYS A 922 31.04 6.77 21.52
C LYS A 922 30.30 6.10 20.37
N ALA A 923 29.31 6.77 19.77
CA ALA A 923 28.68 6.32 18.53
C ALA A 923 29.70 6.25 17.38
N LEU A 924 30.52 7.30 17.20
CA LEU A 924 31.56 7.31 16.18
C LEU A 924 32.64 6.23 16.40
N TYR A 925 33.00 5.94 17.65
CA TYR A 925 33.91 4.87 18.03
C TYR A 925 33.30 3.49 17.70
N LYS A 926 32.03 3.25 18.06
CA LYS A 926 31.32 2.00 17.71
C LYS A 926 31.26 1.75 16.20
N LEU A 927 31.12 2.79 15.37
CA LEU A 927 31.14 2.66 13.90
C LEU A 927 32.48 2.14 13.33
N HIS A 928 33.57 2.18 14.10
CA HIS A 928 34.90 1.71 13.69
C HIS A 928 35.31 0.40 14.37
N LEU A 929 34.36 -0.29 15.01
CA LEU A 929 34.54 -1.59 15.64
C LEU A 929 33.65 -2.65 14.95
N PRO A 930 34.02 -3.94 14.98
CA PRO A 930 33.11 -5.02 14.57
C PRO A 930 31.84 -5.03 15.44
N PRO A 931 30.63 -5.25 14.89
CA PRO A 931 30.32 -5.63 13.50
C PRO A 931 30.19 -4.45 12.50
N ALA A 932 30.26 -3.21 12.98
CA ALA A 932 30.04 -2.00 12.17
C ALA A 932 31.15 -1.75 11.15
N LEU A 933 32.42 -2.06 11.47
CA LEU A 933 33.51 -2.15 10.49
C LEU A 933 33.64 -3.58 9.95
N SER A 934 33.79 -3.75 8.62
CA SER A 934 34.06 -5.07 8.01
C SER A 934 35.57 -5.37 7.95
N PRO A 935 35.99 -6.64 7.84
CA PRO A 935 37.40 -7.00 7.65
C PRO A 935 37.99 -6.38 6.38
N GLU A 936 37.26 -6.45 5.26
CA GLU A 936 37.67 -5.91 3.96
C GLU A 936 37.93 -4.38 4.00
N GLU A 937 37.15 -3.64 4.80
CA GLU A 937 37.39 -2.20 5.05
C GLU A 937 38.64 -1.93 5.90
N ALA A 938 38.97 -2.82 6.85
CA ALA A 938 40.13 -2.69 7.71
C ALA A 938 41.44 -3.05 6.98
N GLU A 939 41.42 -4.11 6.15
CA GLU A 939 42.58 -4.57 5.38
C GLU A 939 43.00 -3.53 4.32
N SER A 940 42.04 -2.91 3.63
CA SER A 940 42.31 -1.83 2.66
C SER A 940 43.01 -0.60 3.29
N ALA A 941 42.88 -0.39 4.61
CA ALA A 941 43.59 0.67 5.29
C ALA A 941 45.10 0.43 5.38
N LEU A 942 45.56 -0.82 5.42
CA LEU A 942 46.98 -1.18 5.47
C LEU A 942 47.68 -0.93 4.13
N GLU A 943 47.06 -1.34 3.01
CA GLU A 943 47.64 -1.17 1.66
C GLU A 943 47.98 0.31 1.37
N ALA A 944 47.06 1.21 1.72
CA ALA A 944 47.27 2.65 1.60
C ALA A 944 48.46 3.15 2.44
N THR A 945 48.69 2.60 3.64
CA THR A 945 49.87 2.97 4.46
C THR A 945 51.17 2.35 3.96
N HIS A 946 51.13 1.16 3.35
CA HIS A 946 52.29 0.57 2.70
C HIS A 946 52.76 1.40 1.50
N TYR A 947 51.81 1.92 0.70
CA TYR A 947 52.11 2.77 -0.46
C TYR A 947 52.85 4.08 -0.12
N PHE A 948 52.72 4.60 1.11
CA PHE A 948 53.45 5.80 1.57
C PHE A 948 54.71 5.51 2.40
N THR A 949 55.10 4.24 2.56
CA THR A 949 56.28 3.84 3.36
C THR A 949 57.38 3.16 2.56
N GLU A 950 57.14 2.82 1.29
CA GLU A 950 58.20 2.49 0.32
C GLU A 950 58.38 3.63 -0.69
N ASP A 951 59.61 4.13 -0.82
CA ASP A 951 60.04 4.95 -1.96
C ASP A 951 61.51 4.62 -2.30
N SER A 952 61.86 4.74 -3.58
CA SER A 952 63.23 4.80 -4.11
C SER A 952 64.09 3.52 -4.04
N SER A 953 63.70 2.47 -4.77
CA SER A 953 64.65 1.85 -5.73
C SER A 953 63.98 1.01 -6.84
N SER A 954 64.56 1.07 -8.05
CA SER A 954 64.30 0.26 -9.26
C SER A 954 63.25 0.78 -10.27
N GLU A 955 63.72 1.32 -11.39
CA GLU A 955 62.91 1.53 -12.59
C GLU A 955 62.67 0.21 -13.35
N ALA A 956 61.41 -0.11 -13.66
CA ALA A 956 61.04 -0.98 -14.79
C ALA A 956 59.58 -0.75 -15.19
N SER A 957 59.33 -0.39 -16.46
CA SER A 957 57.97 -0.38 -17.05
C SER A 957 57.63 -1.76 -17.62
N PRO A 958 56.34 -2.14 -17.66
CA PRO A 958 55.67 -2.09 -18.96
C PRO A 958 54.24 -1.53 -18.92
N LEU A 959 53.75 -1.10 -20.09
CA LEU A 959 52.34 -0.74 -20.29
C LEU A 959 51.45 -1.99 -20.35
N ALA A 960 50.30 -1.98 -19.65
CA ALA A 960 49.03 -2.55 -20.14
C ALA A 960 47.84 -2.17 -19.23
N SER A 961 46.65 -2.05 -19.84
CA SER A 961 45.32 -2.18 -19.22
C SER A 961 44.80 -1.08 -18.28
N ASP A 962 44.65 0.15 -18.81
CA ASP A 962 43.64 1.10 -18.29
C ASP A 962 42.21 0.63 -18.67
N LEU A 963 41.62 -0.26 -17.87
CA LEU A 963 40.17 -0.52 -17.82
C LEU A 963 39.79 -1.22 -16.50
N ASP A 964 38.49 -1.20 -16.14
CA ASP A 964 37.86 -1.84 -14.97
C ASP A 964 37.86 -1.09 -13.62
N LEU A 965 37.92 0.24 -13.64
CA LEU A 965 37.50 1.10 -12.52
C LEU A 965 36.08 1.67 -12.71
N PHE A 966 35.06 0.81 -12.81
CA PHE A 966 33.64 1.11 -12.51
C PHE A 966 32.76 -0.16 -12.61
N LEU A 967 32.43 -0.77 -11.46
CA LEU A 967 31.35 -1.79 -11.35
C LEU A 967 30.50 -1.56 -10.09
N PRO A 968 29.16 -1.70 -10.15
CA PRO A 968 28.31 -1.65 -8.97
C PRO A 968 28.45 -2.88 -8.06
N TRP A 969 28.25 -2.66 -6.75
CA TRP A 969 28.25 -3.65 -5.67
C TRP A 969 27.38 -4.91 -5.94
N GLU A 970 26.32 -4.77 -6.74
CA GLU A 970 25.35 -5.83 -7.06
C GLU A 970 25.97 -7.06 -7.74
N ALA A 971 27.12 -6.92 -8.40
CA ALA A 971 27.79 -8.03 -9.07
C ALA A 971 28.39 -9.08 -8.10
N GLN A 972 28.65 -8.71 -6.85
CA GLN A 972 29.44 -9.51 -5.92
C GLN A 972 28.62 -10.59 -5.17
N GLU A 973 27.28 -10.49 -5.17
CA GLU A 973 26.39 -11.54 -4.65
C GLU A 973 26.34 -12.77 -5.60
N ALA A 974 26.50 -12.56 -6.92
CA ALA A 974 26.36 -13.62 -7.92
C ALA A 974 27.52 -14.64 -7.92
N LEU A 975 28.74 -14.20 -7.57
CA LEU A 975 29.95 -15.02 -7.62
C LEU A 975 30.15 -15.97 -6.43
N ARG A 976 29.16 -16.10 -5.53
CA ARG A 976 29.19 -17.04 -4.39
C ARG A 976 28.29 -18.28 -4.57
N GLN A 977 27.83 -18.59 -5.79
CA GLN A 977 26.91 -19.72 -6.06
C GLN A 977 27.45 -20.86 -6.96
N GLU A 978 28.69 -20.80 -7.48
CA GLU A 978 29.21 -21.81 -8.42
C GLU A 978 30.27 -22.80 -7.87
N GLU A 979 30.54 -22.82 -6.56
CA GLU A 979 31.44 -23.82 -5.94
C GLU A 979 30.72 -24.92 -5.14
N GLN A 980 29.81 -25.69 -5.79
CA GLN A 980 29.33 -26.95 -5.19
C GLN A 980 28.86 -28.06 -6.17
N GLU A 981 29.64 -28.37 -7.21
CA GLU A 981 29.56 -29.68 -7.89
C GLU A 981 30.90 -30.43 -7.86
N GLY A 982 30.93 -31.60 -7.20
CA GLY A 982 32.09 -32.47 -7.09
C GLY A 982 31.90 -33.57 -6.04
N GLY A 983 31.44 -34.76 -6.45
CA GLY A 983 31.01 -35.82 -5.52
C GLY A 983 32.04 -36.95 -5.27
N GLY A 984 31.76 -37.82 -4.29
CA GLY A 984 32.46 -39.10 -4.13
C GLY A 984 32.37 -39.82 -2.78
N ASN A 985 31.36 -40.70 -2.63
CA ASN A 985 31.26 -41.89 -1.76
C ASN A 985 31.50 -41.87 -0.23
N GLU A 986 30.56 -42.55 0.47
CA GLU A 986 30.71 -43.43 1.67
C GLU A 986 31.30 -42.82 2.97
N ASP A 987 30.80 -43.11 4.19
CA ASP A 987 29.94 -44.21 4.68
C ASP A 987 28.73 -43.71 5.49
N ILE A 988 27.69 -44.55 5.65
CA ILE A 988 26.51 -44.26 6.48
C ILE A 988 26.56 -45.04 7.79
N GLN A 989 26.46 -44.35 8.93
CA GLN A 989 26.01 -44.94 10.19
C GLN A 989 25.01 -44.03 10.90
N GLU A 990 23.88 -44.60 11.32
CA GLU A 990 22.72 -43.86 11.79
C GLU A 990 22.98 -43.05 13.07
N LYS A 991 22.60 -41.77 13.07
CA LYS A 991 22.21 -41.07 14.30
C LYS A 991 21.04 -40.12 14.07
N ARG A 992 19.90 -40.51 14.64
CA ARG A 992 18.62 -39.80 14.64
C ARG A 992 18.76 -38.37 15.17
N GLY A 993 18.51 -37.38 14.32
CA GLY A 993 18.42 -35.96 14.66
C GLY A 993 17.05 -35.40 14.28
N GLU A 994 16.56 -34.41 15.02
CA GLU A 994 15.26 -33.78 14.79
C GLU A 994 15.42 -32.56 13.86
N GLU A 995 14.84 -32.61 12.65
CA GLU A 995 14.77 -31.44 11.78
C GLU A 995 13.74 -30.44 12.32
N LYS A 996 14.23 -29.40 13.01
CA LYS A 996 13.42 -28.22 13.33
C LYS A 996 13.26 -27.35 12.08
N GLY A 997 12.17 -27.56 11.36
CA GLY A 997 11.70 -26.58 10.37
C GLY A 997 11.51 -25.21 11.03
N THR A 998 11.95 -24.16 10.34
CA THR A 998 11.87 -22.76 10.80
C THR A 998 10.43 -22.24 10.75
N SER A 999 9.69 -22.45 11.84
CA SER A 999 8.44 -21.75 12.10
C SER A 999 8.66 -20.24 12.22
N PRO A 1000 7.70 -19.38 11.80
CA PRO A 1000 7.73 -17.96 12.15
C PRO A 1000 7.86 -17.75 13.67
N PRO A 1001 8.54 -16.67 14.12
CA PRO A 1001 8.70 -16.40 15.55
C PRO A 1001 7.35 -16.14 16.24
N ASP A 1002 7.03 -17.01 17.21
CA ASP A 1002 5.91 -16.91 18.15
C ASP A 1002 5.76 -15.48 18.72
N TYR A 1003 4.53 -14.97 18.87
CA TYR A 1003 4.27 -13.68 19.54
C TYR A 1003 4.87 -13.62 20.97
N ARG A 1004 4.99 -14.76 21.65
CA ARG A 1004 5.70 -14.88 22.95
C ARG A 1004 7.21 -14.75 22.83
N HIS A 1005 7.81 -14.82 21.64
CA HIS A 1005 9.20 -14.41 21.38
C HIS A 1005 9.30 -12.88 21.45
N TYR A 1006 8.46 -12.15 20.69
CA TYR A 1006 8.41 -10.68 20.71
C TYR A 1006 8.09 -10.14 22.11
N LEU A 1007 7.14 -10.73 22.86
CA LEU A 1007 6.90 -10.37 24.25
C LEU A 1007 8.11 -10.63 25.17
N ARG A 1008 8.92 -11.67 24.90
CA ARG A 1008 10.17 -11.93 25.65
C ARG A 1008 11.31 -11.00 25.25
N MET A 1009 11.37 -10.55 24.00
CA MET A 1009 12.27 -9.47 23.58
C MET A 1009 11.89 -8.16 24.29
N TRP A 1010 10.63 -7.75 24.21
CA TRP A 1010 10.13 -6.52 24.85
C TRP A 1010 10.23 -6.53 26.38
N ALA A 1011 10.13 -7.70 27.01
CA ALA A 1011 10.44 -7.88 28.44
C ALA A 1011 11.93 -7.70 28.74
N LYS A 1012 12.83 -8.24 27.91
CA LYS A 1012 14.29 -8.05 28.02
C LYS A 1012 14.74 -6.62 27.73
N GLU A 1013 14.07 -5.89 26.84
CA GLU A 1013 14.41 -4.49 26.53
C GLU A 1013 14.33 -3.58 27.76
N LYS A 1014 13.49 -3.92 28.75
CA LYS A 1014 13.43 -3.20 30.04
C LYS A 1014 14.61 -3.50 30.98
N GLU A 1015 15.47 -4.45 30.65
CA GLU A 1015 16.66 -4.84 31.43
C GLU A 1015 17.99 -4.45 30.73
N VAL A 1016 17.95 -3.62 29.69
CA VAL A 1016 19.17 -3.08 29.04
C VAL A 1016 19.93 -2.19 30.03
N GLN A 1017 20.98 -2.75 30.64
CA GLN A 1017 21.94 -1.98 31.43
C GLN A 1017 22.67 -0.99 30.51
N LYS A 1018 22.79 0.28 30.92
CA LYS A 1018 23.58 1.26 30.18
C LYS A 1018 25.05 0.85 30.22
N GLU A 1019 25.59 0.38 29.09
CA GLU A 1019 27.03 0.13 28.89
C GLU A 1019 27.85 1.29 29.46
N THR A 1020 28.73 0.99 30.40
CA THR A 1020 29.67 1.98 30.90
C THR A 1020 30.82 2.13 29.90
N ILE A 1021 31.52 3.26 29.99
CA ILE A 1021 32.68 3.57 29.15
C ILE A 1021 33.76 2.47 29.18
N LYS A 1022 33.84 1.68 30.25
CA LYS A 1022 34.82 0.60 30.46
C LYS A 1022 34.48 -0.71 29.75
N ASP A 1023 33.25 -0.85 29.26
CA ASP A 1023 32.74 -2.07 28.65
C ASP A 1023 32.98 -2.10 27.12
N LEU A 1024 33.45 -1.00 26.55
CA LEU A 1024 33.80 -0.87 25.13
C LEU A 1024 35.12 -1.60 24.81
N PRO A 1025 35.19 -2.40 23.73
CA PRO A 1025 36.43 -3.04 23.33
C PRO A 1025 37.45 -1.99 22.86
N LYS A 1026 38.74 -2.29 23.01
CA LYS A 1026 39.83 -1.45 22.50
C LYS A 1026 39.91 -1.53 20.99
N MET A 1027 40.29 -0.42 20.39
CA MET A 1027 40.45 -0.26 18.95
C MET A 1027 41.91 -0.51 18.54
N ASN A 1028 42.12 -1.27 17.46
CA ASN A 1028 43.44 -1.54 16.90
C ASN A 1028 43.93 -0.40 15.98
N GLN A 1029 45.12 -0.55 15.39
CA GLN A 1029 45.73 0.50 14.57
C GLN A 1029 44.99 0.72 13.23
N GLU A 1030 44.51 -0.33 12.58
CA GLU A 1030 43.72 -0.26 11.33
C GLU A 1030 42.43 0.53 11.54
N GLN A 1031 41.67 0.15 12.57
CA GLN A 1031 40.41 0.78 12.98
C GLN A 1031 40.62 2.25 13.37
N PHE A 1032 41.74 2.58 14.01
CA PHE A 1032 42.11 3.97 14.32
C PHE A 1032 42.42 4.79 13.07
N ILE A 1033 43.14 4.22 12.09
CA ILE A 1033 43.41 4.87 10.81
C ILE A 1033 42.07 5.15 10.08
N GLU A 1034 41.15 4.19 10.07
CA GLU A 1034 39.80 4.38 9.52
C GLU A 1034 38.99 5.46 10.25
N LEU A 1035 39.06 5.54 11.59
CA LEU A 1035 38.45 6.63 12.36
C LEU A 1035 39.04 7.99 11.96
N CYS A 1036 40.36 8.09 11.78
CA CYS A 1036 41.02 9.32 11.34
C CYS A 1036 40.61 9.73 9.92
N LYS A 1037 40.49 8.79 8.96
CA LYS A 1037 39.95 9.07 7.63
C LYS A 1037 38.51 9.57 7.69
N THR A 1038 37.67 8.93 8.50
CA THR A 1038 36.27 9.34 8.71
C THR A 1038 36.19 10.77 9.25
N LEU A 1039 37.00 11.12 10.25
CA LEU A 1039 37.05 12.48 10.80
C LEU A 1039 37.53 13.49 9.76
N TYR A 1040 38.57 13.17 8.98
CA TYR A 1040 39.05 14.03 7.90
C TYR A 1040 37.97 14.32 6.84
N ASN A 1041 37.22 13.29 6.44
CA ASN A 1041 36.09 13.39 5.51
C ASN A 1041 34.83 14.03 6.13
N MET A 1042 34.79 14.25 7.45
CA MET A 1042 33.67 14.89 8.17
C MET A 1042 33.90 16.39 8.39
N PHE A 1043 35.15 16.85 8.34
CA PHE A 1043 35.51 18.27 8.47
C PHE A 1043 35.65 19.00 7.13
N SER A 1044 35.79 18.26 6.02
CA SER A 1044 35.72 18.83 4.68
C SER A 1044 34.37 19.54 4.46
N GLU A 1045 34.39 20.74 3.89
CA GLU A 1045 33.22 21.63 3.72
C GLU A 1045 32.77 22.40 5.00
N ASP A 1046 33.37 22.19 6.17
CA ASP A 1046 33.12 23.07 7.34
C ASP A 1046 33.91 24.39 7.24
N PRO A 1047 33.33 25.56 7.61
CA PRO A 1047 34.06 26.83 7.60
C PRO A 1047 35.36 26.89 8.42
N MET A 1048 35.60 25.94 9.34
CA MET A 1048 36.84 25.83 10.13
C MET A 1048 37.71 24.61 9.75
N GLU A 1049 37.54 24.06 8.55
CA GLU A 1049 38.26 22.89 8.00
C GLU A 1049 39.78 22.87 8.33
N GLN A 1050 40.49 24.00 8.14
CA GLN A 1050 41.94 24.08 8.41
C GLN A 1050 42.30 23.93 9.90
N ASP A 1051 41.54 24.56 10.79
CA ASP A 1051 41.76 24.47 12.24
C ASP A 1051 41.37 23.07 12.76
N LEU A 1052 40.30 22.49 12.22
CA LEU A 1052 39.88 21.12 12.50
C LEU A 1052 40.94 20.10 12.05
N TYR A 1053 41.55 20.29 10.88
CA TYR A 1053 42.65 19.46 10.39
C TYR A 1053 43.93 19.61 11.23
N HIS A 1054 44.28 20.81 11.69
CA HIS A 1054 45.39 20.99 12.62
C HIS A 1054 45.11 20.29 13.98
N ALA A 1055 43.90 20.46 14.51
CA ALA A 1055 43.49 19.84 15.78
C ALA A 1055 43.50 18.30 15.71
N ILE A 1056 42.91 17.68 14.68
CA ILE A 1056 42.90 16.22 14.57
C ILE A 1056 44.29 15.64 14.28
N ALA A 1057 45.15 16.33 13.52
CA ALA A 1057 46.54 15.91 13.35
C ALA A 1057 47.32 15.94 14.69
N THR A 1058 47.05 16.93 15.53
CA THR A 1058 47.62 17.04 16.89
C THR A 1058 47.15 15.89 17.79
N VAL A 1059 45.83 15.64 17.83
CA VAL A 1059 45.21 14.54 18.60
C VAL A 1059 45.67 13.17 18.12
N ALA A 1060 45.72 12.94 16.80
CA ALA A 1060 46.17 11.67 16.24
C ALA A 1060 47.65 11.40 16.54
N SER A 1061 48.51 12.41 16.43
CA SER A 1061 49.93 12.32 16.81
C SER A 1061 50.13 11.99 18.29
N LEU A 1062 49.24 12.48 19.17
CA LEU A 1062 49.24 12.14 20.59
C LEU A 1062 48.77 10.69 20.83
N LEU A 1063 47.67 10.28 20.19
CA LEU A 1063 47.11 8.92 20.31
C LEU A 1063 48.05 7.83 19.77
N LEU A 1064 48.73 8.06 18.65
CA LEU A 1064 49.75 7.15 18.13
C LEU A 1064 50.87 6.91 19.16
N ARG A 1065 51.38 7.97 19.77
CA ARG A 1065 52.39 7.90 20.84
C ARG A 1065 51.87 7.21 22.10
N ILE A 1066 50.60 7.41 22.46
CA ILE A 1066 49.97 6.73 23.60
C ILE A 1066 49.88 5.22 23.34
N GLY A 1067 49.45 4.80 22.14
CA GLY A 1067 49.41 3.38 21.76
C GLY A 1067 50.80 2.74 21.65
N GLU A 1068 51.80 3.45 21.11
CA GLU A 1068 53.21 3.03 21.15
C GLU A 1068 53.75 2.80 22.56
N VAL A 1069 53.35 3.65 23.51
CA VAL A 1069 53.72 3.51 24.93
C VAL A 1069 52.97 2.33 25.55
N GLY A 1070 51.68 2.14 25.21
CA GLY A 1070 50.89 0.97 25.59
C GLY A 1070 51.57 -0.34 25.16
N LYS A 1071 51.99 -0.44 23.89
CA LYS A 1071 52.77 -1.55 23.32
C LYS A 1071 54.04 -1.85 24.13
N LYS A 1072 54.79 -0.81 24.52
CA LYS A 1072 56.01 -0.92 25.36
C LYS A 1072 55.73 -1.45 26.78
N PHE A 1073 54.53 -1.22 27.34
CA PHE A 1073 54.11 -1.80 28.63
C PHE A 1073 53.49 -3.20 28.51
N SER A 1074 52.83 -3.52 27.40
CA SER A 1074 52.26 -4.86 27.14
C SER A 1074 53.33 -5.95 26.97
N ALA A 1075 54.48 -5.59 26.41
CA ALA A 1075 55.54 -6.53 26.01
C ALA A 1075 56.39 -7.15 27.16
N GLN A 1076 55.95 -7.07 28.43
CA GLN A 1076 56.65 -7.70 29.57
C GLN A 1076 55.88 -8.91 30.16
N PRO A 1077 56.17 -10.15 29.71
CA PRO A 1077 55.60 -11.35 30.33
C PRO A 1077 56.22 -11.62 31.71
N GLY A 1078 55.37 -11.72 32.74
CA GLY A 1078 55.79 -12.02 34.11
C GLY A 1078 56.41 -13.42 34.26
N ARG A 1079 57.55 -13.51 34.97
CA ARG A 1079 58.21 -14.79 35.28
C ARG A 1079 57.35 -15.67 36.21
N LYS A 1080 56.84 -16.79 35.70
CA LYS A 1080 56.40 -17.92 36.54
C LYS A 1080 57.59 -18.70 37.10
N PRO A 1081 57.50 -19.20 38.34
CA PRO A 1081 58.12 -20.46 38.75
C PRO A 1081 57.26 -21.67 38.38
N ARG A 1082 57.94 -22.77 38.07
CA ARG A 1082 57.47 -24.17 38.04
C ARG A 1082 57.56 -24.77 39.46
N ASP A 1083 57.06 -25.96 39.83
CA ASP A 1083 56.40 -27.11 39.18
C ASP A 1083 55.46 -27.78 40.21
N GLY A 1084 54.60 -28.73 39.81
CA GLY A 1084 54.05 -29.77 40.71
C GLY A 1084 52.52 -29.91 40.79
N ALA A 1085 52.05 -31.15 40.78
CA ALA A 1085 50.67 -31.63 40.97
C ALA A 1085 50.72 -32.88 41.91
N PRO A 1086 49.62 -33.57 42.31
CA PRO A 1086 48.21 -33.42 41.91
C PRO A 1086 47.16 -33.52 43.06
N GLU A 1087 45.88 -33.61 42.66
CA GLU A 1087 44.76 -34.41 43.24
C GLU A 1087 43.91 -33.96 44.47
N GLU A 1088 42.64 -34.39 44.38
CA GLU A 1088 41.55 -34.57 45.38
C GLU A 1088 40.98 -33.40 46.21
N GLY A 1089 39.65 -33.45 46.46
CA GLY A 1089 38.95 -32.66 47.49
C GLY A 1089 37.55 -32.12 47.11
N GLU A 1090 36.48 -32.72 47.66
CA GLU A 1090 35.11 -32.15 47.62
C GLU A 1090 34.90 -31.03 48.67
N PRO A 1091 33.97 -30.07 48.44
CA PRO A 1091 33.50 -29.16 49.48
C PRO A 1091 32.27 -29.71 50.24
N PRO A 1092 32.31 -29.84 51.57
CA PRO A 1092 31.13 -30.20 52.36
C PRO A 1092 30.29 -28.98 52.79
N ALA A 1093 28.97 -29.09 52.66
CA ALA A 1093 28.00 -28.27 53.41
C ALA A 1093 27.76 -28.90 54.80
N PRO A 1094 27.20 -28.20 55.82
CA PRO A 1094 25.74 -27.93 55.82
C PRO A 1094 25.23 -26.64 56.53
N ASP A 1095 23.96 -26.34 56.28
CA ASP A 1095 22.98 -25.54 57.07
C ASP A 1095 22.79 -26.06 58.54
N PRO A 1096 22.08 -25.40 59.52
CA PRO A 1096 20.76 -24.73 59.32
C PRO A 1096 20.19 -23.64 60.31
N VAL A 1097 19.16 -22.91 59.83
CA VAL A 1097 17.83 -22.59 60.49
C VAL A 1097 17.65 -21.55 61.65
N GLN A 1098 16.84 -20.51 61.32
CA GLN A 1098 15.74 -19.77 62.03
C GLN A 1098 15.87 -18.95 63.36
N ASP A 1099 15.37 -17.69 63.27
CA ASP A 1099 14.48 -16.92 64.20
C ASP A 1099 14.91 -16.57 65.67
N PRO A 1100 14.23 -15.64 66.42
CA PRO A 1100 12.95 -14.93 66.16
C PRO A 1100 12.91 -13.39 66.44
N ALA A 1101 11.71 -12.78 66.33
CA ALA A 1101 11.31 -11.46 66.86
C ALA A 1101 10.69 -11.60 68.31
N PRO A 1102 10.02 -10.62 69.01
CA PRO A 1102 9.25 -9.45 68.52
C PRO A 1102 9.28 -8.12 69.35
N GLU A 1103 8.49 -7.16 68.84
CA GLU A 1103 7.91 -5.87 69.35
C GLU A 1103 8.12 -5.29 70.77
N LEU A 1104 8.02 -3.94 70.83
CA LEU A 1104 7.41 -3.16 71.93
C LEU A 1104 6.61 -1.95 71.36
N GLN A 1105 5.59 -1.48 72.10
CA GLN A 1105 4.47 -0.62 71.64
C GLN A 1105 4.32 0.68 72.52
N PRO A 1106 3.19 1.43 72.60
CA PRO A 1106 2.28 2.14 71.64
C PRO A 1106 2.19 3.67 72.04
N PRO A 1107 1.05 4.46 72.08
CA PRO A 1107 -0.32 4.34 71.54
C PRO A 1107 -1.07 5.60 70.96
N ALA A 1108 -2.12 5.29 70.16
CA ALA A 1108 -3.47 5.93 70.08
C ALA A 1108 -3.63 7.40 69.58
N ALA A 1109 -4.80 7.83 69.06
CA ALA A 1109 -6.16 7.22 69.01
C ALA A 1109 -6.92 7.52 67.68
N GLY A 1110 -8.02 6.79 67.41
CA GLY A 1110 -9.04 7.11 66.36
C GLY A 1110 -10.10 8.13 66.87
N ASP A 1111 -11.30 8.29 66.31
CA ASP A 1111 -12.10 7.66 65.22
C ASP A 1111 -13.38 8.57 65.05
N PRO A 1112 -14.53 8.26 64.37
CA PRO A 1112 -14.85 7.35 63.26
C PRO A 1112 -15.75 8.00 62.13
N GLN A 1113 -16.41 7.14 61.35
CA GLN A 1113 -17.30 7.32 60.19
C GLN A 1113 -18.57 8.22 60.26
N ALA A 1114 -18.94 8.76 59.07
CA ALA A 1114 -20.26 8.68 58.37
C ALA A 1114 -21.41 9.74 58.46
N LYS A 1115 -21.81 10.17 57.23
CA LYS A 1115 -23.17 10.44 56.66
C LYS A 1115 -24.01 11.72 56.98
N ALA A 1116 -24.22 12.48 55.89
CA ALA A 1116 -25.50 13.05 55.37
C ALA A 1116 -26.13 14.39 55.91
N GLY A 1117 -26.57 15.24 54.96
CA GLY A 1117 -27.44 16.43 55.13
C GLY A 1117 -26.77 17.69 55.73
N GLY A 1118 -27.03 18.95 55.33
CA GLY A 1118 -28.02 19.54 54.42
C GLY A 1118 -29.39 19.78 55.07
N ASP A 1119 -29.95 20.99 55.21
CA ASP A 1119 -29.43 22.37 54.98
C ASP A 1119 -30.11 23.34 56.02
N THR A 1120 -30.37 24.67 55.93
CA THR A 1120 -30.50 25.66 54.83
C THR A 1120 -30.41 27.11 55.33
N HIS A 1121 -30.05 28.07 54.44
CA HIS A 1121 -30.36 29.53 54.50
C HIS A 1121 -29.65 30.42 55.57
N LEU A 1122 -29.53 31.76 55.43
CA LEU A 1122 -30.24 32.75 54.58
C LEU A 1122 -29.37 34.04 54.36
N GLY A 1123 -29.41 34.72 53.21
CA GLY A 1123 -29.02 36.17 53.14
C GLY A 1123 -28.26 36.72 51.91
N LYS A 1124 -29.01 37.06 50.84
CA LYS A 1124 -28.66 37.79 49.59
C LYS A 1124 -27.44 38.75 49.49
N ALA A 1125 -26.83 38.69 48.29
CA ALA A 1125 -26.11 39.65 47.41
C ALA A 1125 -26.59 41.15 47.41
N PRO A 1126 -26.04 42.13 46.63
CA PRO A 1126 -25.24 42.02 45.37
C PRO A 1126 -24.21 43.14 44.98
N HIS A 1127 -23.70 43.11 43.73
CA HIS A 1127 -23.07 44.21 42.92
C HIS A 1127 -21.78 44.88 43.47
N GLU A 1128 -20.90 45.59 42.73
CA GLU A 1128 -20.47 45.59 41.31
C GLU A 1128 -19.08 46.29 41.22
N SER A 1129 -18.68 46.87 40.07
CA SER A 1129 -17.30 47.28 39.75
C SER A 1129 -17.07 48.80 39.60
N GLN A 1130 -15.78 49.16 39.48
CA GLN A 1130 -15.20 50.31 38.74
C GLN A 1130 -14.82 51.66 39.43
N VAL A 1131 -13.66 52.18 38.94
CA VAL A 1131 -13.24 53.60 38.73
C VAL A 1131 -12.55 54.43 39.85
N VAL A 1132 -11.22 54.59 39.66
CA VAL A 1132 -10.35 55.83 39.75
C VAL A 1132 -10.32 56.71 41.01
N GLY A 1133 -9.11 57.12 41.47
CA GLY A 1133 -9.01 58.21 42.47
C GLY A 1133 -7.67 58.73 43.06
N ASP A 1134 -6.53 58.73 42.36
CA ASP A 1134 -5.30 59.55 42.67
C ASP A 1134 -4.59 59.38 44.06
N GLY A 1135 -3.38 59.96 44.27
CA GLY A 1135 -2.91 60.31 45.63
C GLY A 1135 -1.51 59.93 46.16
N GLY A 1136 -0.55 59.47 45.35
CA GLY A 1136 0.88 59.30 45.75
C GLY A 1136 1.22 58.12 46.70
N GLY A 1137 2.50 57.80 46.96
CA GLY A 1137 3.75 58.33 46.40
C GLY A 1137 5.02 57.71 47.05
N GLY A 1138 6.17 57.79 46.37
CA GLY A 1138 7.49 57.39 46.90
C GLY A 1138 8.17 56.22 46.15
N GLU A 1139 9.36 56.49 45.60
CA GLU A 1139 10.51 55.61 45.30
C GLU A 1139 10.29 54.19 44.71
N GLY A 1140 11.01 53.73 43.68
CA GLY A 1140 12.05 54.36 42.85
C GLY A 1140 12.55 53.36 41.79
N ARG A 1141 12.65 53.77 40.52
CA ARG A 1141 12.91 52.88 39.37
C ARG A 1141 13.76 53.60 38.32
N GLY A 1142 14.63 52.87 37.60
CA GLY A 1142 14.97 53.23 36.22
C GLY A 1142 16.44 53.07 35.81
N SER A 1143 16.65 52.30 34.73
CA SER A 1143 17.61 52.65 33.68
C SER A 1143 17.06 53.84 32.86
N PRO A 1144 17.92 54.58 32.16
CA PRO A 1144 17.56 55.03 30.81
C PRO A 1144 18.73 54.88 29.80
N SER A 1145 18.66 55.60 28.68
CA SER A 1145 19.25 55.25 27.38
C SER A 1145 19.95 56.42 26.65
N GLN A 1146 20.80 56.06 25.66
CA GLN A 1146 21.16 56.84 24.44
C GLN A 1146 21.93 58.19 24.52
N LEU A 1147 23.10 58.17 23.85
CA LEU A 1147 23.63 59.15 22.86
C LEU A 1147 24.07 60.59 23.23
N LEU A 1148 25.21 61.00 22.62
CA LEU A 1148 25.79 62.36 22.44
C LEU A 1148 26.37 63.04 23.72
N SER A 1149 27.45 63.87 23.67
CA SER A 1149 28.39 64.28 22.60
C SER A 1149 29.70 64.90 23.18
N ASP A 1150 30.81 64.83 22.41
CA ASP A 1150 32.03 65.71 22.37
C ASP A 1150 32.88 65.89 23.67
N ASP A 1151 34.17 66.31 23.67
CA ASP A 1151 35.04 66.91 22.61
C ASP A 1151 36.57 66.65 22.83
N GLU A 1152 37.38 66.82 21.78
CA GLU A 1152 38.88 66.90 21.62
C GLU A 1152 39.81 65.83 22.31
N THR A 1153 41.03 65.47 21.84
CA THR A 1153 42.00 66.00 20.84
C THR A 1153 42.80 64.84 20.14
N LYS A 1154 43.10 65.00 18.82
CA LYS A 1154 44.40 64.76 18.10
C LYS A 1154 45.21 63.43 18.22
N ASP A 1155 46.03 62.98 17.28
CA ASP A 1155 46.39 63.18 15.83
C ASP A 1155 47.41 62.02 15.54
N ASP A 1156 47.60 61.31 14.40
CA ASP A 1156 46.85 60.99 13.15
C ASP A 1156 47.52 59.73 12.47
N MET A 1157 46.75 58.94 11.68
CA MET A 1157 47.07 58.21 10.42
C MET A 1157 46.36 56.83 10.31
N SER A 1158 45.80 56.34 9.19
CA SER A 1158 45.93 56.55 7.71
C SER A 1158 47.00 55.66 7.02
N MET A 1159 46.75 54.80 6.01
CA MET A 1159 45.52 54.33 5.30
C MET A 1159 45.71 52.93 4.61
N SER A 1160 44.61 52.29 4.19
CA SER A 1160 44.30 51.58 2.89
C SER A 1160 45.43 51.16 1.91
N SER A 1161 45.37 50.11 1.04
CA SER A 1161 44.59 48.86 0.82
C SER A 1161 45.15 48.14 -0.47
N TYR A 1162 44.59 46.98 -0.86
CA TYR A 1162 44.55 46.41 -2.25
C TYR A 1162 45.74 45.58 -2.85
N SER A 1163 45.56 44.25 -2.89
CA SER A 1163 45.58 43.39 -4.10
C SER A 1163 46.88 42.82 -4.78
N VAL A 1164 46.75 41.55 -5.24
CA VAL A 1164 47.16 40.98 -6.56
C VAL A 1164 48.61 40.42 -6.82
N VAL A 1165 48.66 39.07 -6.93
CA VAL A 1165 49.36 38.19 -7.92
C VAL A 1165 50.91 38.08 -8.01
N SER A 1166 51.39 36.88 -7.61
CA SER A 1166 52.36 35.95 -8.26
C SER A 1166 53.63 36.41 -9.02
N THR A 1167 54.79 35.90 -8.57
CA THR A 1167 55.81 35.09 -9.32
C THR A 1167 56.87 34.61 -8.29
N GLY A 1168 57.55 33.45 -8.36
CA GLY A 1168 58.54 32.98 -9.35
C GLY A 1168 59.98 33.43 -8.95
N SER A 1169 61.08 32.66 -9.05
CA SER A 1169 61.32 31.28 -9.53
C SER A 1169 62.83 30.88 -9.43
N LEU A 1170 63.18 29.74 -8.81
CA LEU A 1170 64.42 28.93 -9.04
C LEU A 1170 65.81 29.61 -8.70
N GLN A 1171 67.02 28.98 -8.65
CA GLN A 1171 67.53 27.59 -8.81
C GLN A 1171 68.98 27.40 -8.25
N CYS A 1172 69.42 26.15 -8.00
CA CYS A 1172 70.81 25.60 -8.05
C CYS A 1172 71.94 26.23 -7.17
N GLU A 1173 73.12 25.66 -6.90
CA GLU A 1173 73.77 24.30 -6.95
C GLU A 1173 74.98 24.42 -5.96
N ASP A 1174 75.28 23.51 -5.02
CA ASP A 1174 75.83 22.13 -5.08
C ASP A 1174 77.39 22.04 -4.95
N LEU A 1175 77.90 20.86 -4.56
CA LEU A 1175 79.31 20.38 -4.46
C LEU A 1175 80.20 20.69 -3.21
N ALA A 1176 80.31 19.64 -2.38
CA ALA A 1176 81.55 18.91 -1.99
C ALA A 1176 82.56 19.39 -0.91
N ASP A 1177 82.81 18.46 0.03
CA ASP A 1177 84.06 18.05 0.73
C ASP A 1177 85.10 19.05 1.28
N ASP A 1178 85.41 18.93 2.58
CA ASP A 1178 86.66 18.26 3.04
C ASP A 1178 86.53 17.76 4.51
N THR A 1179 87.61 17.21 5.10
CA THR A 1179 87.58 16.16 6.14
C THR A 1179 88.50 16.41 7.37
N VAL A 1180 88.47 15.46 8.34
CA VAL A 1180 89.60 14.95 9.18
C VAL A 1180 89.32 14.79 10.71
N LEU A 1181 89.01 13.53 11.08
CA LEU A 1181 89.51 12.67 12.19
C LEU A 1181 89.75 13.17 13.64
N VAL A 1182 89.22 12.38 14.60
CA VAL A 1182 89.90 11.50 15.61
C VAL A 1182 88.77 10.69 16.35
N GLY A 1183 88.87 9.42 16.80
CA GLY A 1183 89.90 8.36 16.81
C GLY A 1183 90.31 7.93 18.24
N ALA A 1184 90.52 6.67 18.66
CA ALA A 1184 90.18 5.29 18.25
C ALA A 1184 90.47 4.36 19.49
N GLU A 1185 90.26 3.04 19.62
CA GLU A 1185 89.79 1.91 18.79
C GLU A 1185 89.36 0.74 19.74
N ALA A 1186 88.37 -0.10 19.43
CA ALA A 1186 88.07 -1.38 20.14
C ALA A 1186 87.25 -2.36 19.25
N ARG A 1187 87.44 -3.69 19.38
CA ARG A 1187 87.19 -4.66 18.27
C ARG A 1187 86.02 -5.66 18.41
N SER A 1188 85.48 -6.00 17.24
CA SER A 1188 84.53 -7.03 16.78
C SER A 1188 85.00 -8.50 17.02
N PRO A 1189 84.36 -9.59 16.47
CA PRO A 1189 83.11 -9.78 15.67
C PRO A 1189 82.27 -11.00 16.19
N PRO A 1190 81.44 -11.76 15.42
CA PRO A 1190 80.65 -11.53 14.19
C PRO A 1190 79.12 -11.79 14.36
N ALA A 1191 78.33 -11.70 13.27
CA ALA A 1191 76.88 -12.00 13.22
C ALA A 1191 76.55 -13.49 12.93
N PRO A 1192 75.26 -13.91 12.94
CA PRO A 1192 74.56 -13.97 11.64
C PRO A 1192 73.07 -13.54 11.64
N THR A 1193 72.52 -13.42 10.45
CA THR A 1193 71.16 -12.94 10.09
C THR A 1193 70.01 -13.92 10.37
N ARG A 1194 68.85 -13.38 10.79
CA ARG A 1194 67.48 -13.78 10.39
C ARG A 1194 66.65 -12.49 10.26
N CYS A 1195 66.05 -12.21 9.10
CA CYS A 1195 64.78 -12.74 8.58
C CYS A 1195 63.58 -12.01 9.19
N GLY A 1196 62.71 -11.44 8.35
CA GLY A 1196 61.65 -10.52 8.77
C GLY A 1196 60.53 -11.15 9.60
N GLY A 1197 59.79 -10.31 10.33
CA GLY A 1197 58.68 -10.74 11.17
C GLY A 1197 57.57 -9.70 11.27
N THR A 1198 56.34 -10.15 10.98
CA THR A 1198 55.04 -9.77 11.57
C THR A 1198 54.80 -8.30 11.96
N VAL A 1199 53.82 -7.68 11.30
CA VAL A 1199 53.29 -6.35 11.64
C VAL A 1199 52.45 -6.38 12.93
N ASP A 1200 52.82 -5.49 13.85
CA ASP A 1200 52.02 -4.79 14.88
C ASP A 1200 50.71 -5.38 15.46
N THR A 1201 50.74 -6.57 16.06
CA THR A 1201 49.59 -7.12 16.82
C THR A 1201 49.27 -6.43 18.16
N ASP A 1202 50.14 -5.53 18.63
CA ASP A 1202 50.17 -5.10 20.04
C ASP A 1202 49.76 -3.63 20.27
N TRP A 1203 49.54 -2.86 19.19
CA TRP A 1203 49.05 -1.47 19.29
C TRP A 1203 47.53 -1.45 19.49
N CYS A 1204 47.06 -0.81 20.56
CA CYS A 1204 45.64 -0.56 20.78
C CYS A 1204 45.40 0.69 21.64
N ILE A 1205 44.25 1.34 21.46
CA ILE A 1205 43.78 2.46 22.28
C ILE A 1205 42.35 2.23 22.79
N SER A 1206 42.01 2.84 23.93
CA SER A 1206 40.66 2.78 24.51
C SER A 1206 39.87 4.07 24.29
N PHE A 1207 38.55 3.99 24.46
CA PHE A 1207 37.66 5.14 24.28
C PHE A 1207 38.00 6.31 25.23
N GLU A 1208 38.43 6.05 26.48
CA GLU A 1208 38.84 7.11 27.41
C GLU A 1208 40.04 7.91 26.90
N GLN A 1209 40.98 7.24 26.21
CA GLN A 1209 42.18 7.89 25.66
C GLN A 1209 41.81 8.83 24.51
N ILE A 1210 40.88 8.42 23.65
CA ILE A 1210 40.34 9.23 22.55
C ILE A 1210 39.56 10.42 23.10
N LEU A 1211 38.61 10.18 24.02
CA LEU A 1211 37.81 11.21 24.65
C LEU A 1211 38.69 12.26 25.35
N ALA A 1212 39.65 11.81 26.17
CA ALA A 1212 40.58 12.71 26.87
C ALA A 1212 41.49 13.50 25.92
N SER A 1213 41.86 12.94 24.76
CA SER A 1213 42.69 13.62 23.76
C SER A 1213 41.88 14.61 22.91
N ILE A 1214 40.63 14.30 22.55
CA ILE A 1214 39.75 15.25 21.85
C ILE A 1214 39.38 16.42 22.76
N LEU A 1215 39.21 16.18 24.06
CA LEU A 1215 38.94 17.20 25.07
C LEU A 1215 40.08 18.24 25.26
N THR A 1216 41.30 18.02 24.74
CA THR A 1216 42.34 19.07 24.75
C THR A 1216 42.18 20.09 23.63
N GLU A 1217 41.46 19.76 22.56
CA GLU A 1217 41.31 20.61 21.37
C GLU A 1217 39.91 21.23 21.28
N SER A 1218 39.80 22.47 21.75
CA SER A 1218 38.52 23.20 21.80
C SER A 1218 37.77 23.29 20.46
N VAL A 1219 38.49 23.27 19.32
CA VAL A 1219 37.88 23.30 17.98
C VAL A 1219 37.10 22.01 17.69
N LEU A 1220 37.63 20.84 18.07
CA LEU A 1220 36.96 19.55 17.92
C LEU A 1220 35.75 19.44 18.87
N VAL A 1221 35.90 19.92 20.12
CA VAL A 1221 34.79 19.99 21.09
C VAL A 1221 33.64 20.83 20.53
N ASN A 1222 33.94 22.05 20.06
CA ASN A 1222 32.95 22.95 19.46
C ASN A 1222 32.24 22.33 18.24
N PHE A 1223 32.96 21.55 17.41
CA PHE A 1223 32.38 20.85 16.26
C PHE A 1223 31.36 19.78 16.68
N PHE A 1224 31.68 18.95 17.67
CA PHE A 1224 30.75 17.90 18.13
C PHE A 1224 29.61 18.44 19.00
N GLU A 1225 29.82 19.52 19.76
CA GLU A 1225 28.75 20.18 20.54
C GLU A 1225 27.79 21.03 19.67
N LYS A 1226 28.20 21.36 18.43
CA LYS A 1226 27.37 22.02 17.40
C LYS A 1226 26.02 21.30 17.26
N ARG A 1227 24.94 22.01 17.54
CA ARG A 1227 23.56 21.50 17.34
C ARG A 1227 23.15 21.71 15.89
N VAL A 1228 22.58 20.67 15.29
CA VAL A 1228 21.99 20.69 13.94
C VAL A 1228 20.47 20.58 14.08
N ASP A 1229 19.74 21.43 13.38
CA ASP A 1229 18.28 21.39 13.33
C ASP A 1229 17.83 20.28 12.36
N ILE A 1230 17.25 19.21 12.91
CA ILE A 1230 16.74 18.09 12.11
C ILE A 1230 15.44 18.47 11.37
N GLY A 1231 14.65 19.40 11.91
CA GLY A 1231 13.43 19.90 11.29
C GLY A 1231 13.71 20.59 9.96
N LEU A 1232 14.82 21.31 9.83
CA LEU A 1232 15.30 21.81 8.53
C LEU A 1232 15.65 20.67 7.57
N LYS A 1233 16.38 19.64 8.00
CA LYS A 1233 16.72 18.48 7.15
C LYS A 1233 15.49 17.68 6.72
N ILE A 1234 14.54 17.44 7.61
CA ILE A 1234 13.27 16.76 7.29
C ILE A 1234 12.46 17.62 6.33
N LYS A 1235 12.37 18.94 6.56
CA LYS A 1235 11.70 19.87 5.66
C LYS A 1235 12.35 19.91 4.28
N ASP A 1236 13.68 19.78 4.19
CA ASP A 1236 14.40 19.74 2.93
C ASP A 1236 14.32 18.37 2.24
N GLN A 1237 14.25 17.25 2.96
CA GLN A 1237 13.95 15.94 2.37
C GLN A 1237 12.50 15.84 1.88
N LYS A 1238 11.54 16.33 2.68
CA LYS A 1238 10.13 16.53 2.25
C LYS A 1238 10.05 17.51 1.08
N LYS A 1239 10.92 18.53 1.00
CA LYS A 1239 11.06 19.35 -0.21
C LYS A 1239 11.59 18.51 -1.36
N VAL A 1240 12.67 17.73 -1.23
CA VAL A 1240 13.24 16.90 -2.32
C VAL A 1240 12.17 15.97 -2.91
N GLU A 1241 11.42 15.26 -2.06
CA GLU A 1241 10.29 14.42 -2.47
C GLU A 1241 9.15 15.21 -3.15
N ARG A 1242 9.02 16.49 -2.83
CA ARG A 1242 8.11 17.44 -3.48
C ARG A 1242 8.76 18.24 -4.62
N GLN A 1243 10.08 18.23 -4.83
CA GLN A 1243 10.84 19.24 -5.61
C GLN A 1243 11.03 18.92 -7.08
N PHE A 1244 10.39 17.83 -7.52
CA PHE A 1244 9.77 17.80 -8.84
C PHE A 1244 8.68 18.89 -9.01
N SER A 1245 8.35 19.64 -7.95
CA SER A 1245 7.52 20.86 -7.89
C SER A 1245 8.31 22.07 -7.36
N THR A 1246 8.08 23.25 -7.96
CA THR A 1246 8.62 24.57 -7.55
C THR A 1246 10.13 24.77 -7.61
N SER A 1247 10.57 25.42 -8.69
CA SER A 1247 11.70 26.37 -8.65
C SER A 1247 11.17 27.81 -8.79
N SER A 1248 11.98 28.80 -8.40
CA SER A 1248 11.65 30.24 -8.40
C SER A 1248 10.46 30.69 -7.52
N ASP A 1249 10.70 30.81 -6.22
CA ASP A 1249 10.16 31.89 -5.39
C ASP A 1249 11.32 32.41 -4.52
N LEU A 1250 11.95 33.51 -4.94
CA LEU A 1250 13.09 34.14 -4.27
C LEU A 1250 12.83 35.66 -4.23
N GLU A 1251 11.95 36.08 -3.31
CA GLU A 1251 11.50 37.46 -3.19
C GLU A 1251 12.65 38.38 -2.74
N GLN A 1252 13.14 39.22 -3.66
CA GLN A 1252 14.00 40.34 -3.30
C GLN A 1252 13.16 41.42 -2.62
N SER A 1253 13.57 41.82 -1.41
CA SER A 1253 12.97 42.91 -0.63
C SER A 1253 13.26 44.29 -1.25
N GLY A 1254 12.52 44.61 -2.32
CA GLY A 1254 12.56 45.90 -3.00
C GLY A 1254 11.97 47.03 -2.14
N VAL A 1255 12.79 48.05 -1.85
CA VAL A 1255 12.41 49.23 -1.06
C VAL A 1255 11.44 50.14 -1.83
N SER A 1256 10.58 50.82 -1.07
CA SER A 1256 9.62 51.87 -1.47
C SER A 1256 10.03 52.75 -2.66
N GLY A 1257 9.08 52.97 -3.58
CA GLY A 1257 9.12 53.96 -4.66
C GLY A 1257 7.73 54.30 -5.16
#